data_AF-A0A250F9F9-F1
#
_entry.id   AF-A0A250F9F9-F1
#
_cell.length_a   1.000
_cell.length_b   1.000
_cell.length_c   1.000
_cell.angle_alpha   90.00
_cell.angle_beta   90.00
_cell.angle_gamma   90.00
#
_symmetry.space_group_name_H-M   'P 1'
#
loop_
_entity.id
_entity.type
_entity.pdbx_description
1 polymer ?
#
loop_
_entity_poly.entity_id
_entity_poly.type
_entity_poly.pdbx_seq_one_letter_code
_entity_poly.pdbx_strand_id
1 'polypeptide(L)'
;MNAIPKLKNVTKIGYRAFEGCHSLTSVTISNKVTSIEEGAFEGCTSLKSITIPNSVTSIGKYAFRGCTSLKSVTIPNSVTSIGRYTFSGCTSLVSITIPNSVTSIEDGAFLVCYSLTSVTIPNSVTSIGNSAFQGCSKLTSVIIGNRVTSIGKSAFQGCGKLTSVIIGDRVTSIGESAFSGCRDLTSITIPNSVTSIGERAFYSSGLTSITIPSNISTIKENAFSECSSLVTVNISEGVKTIERRAFARCTSLKNVNLPNSLEKILGATNLTLAPEQNTEGAFLECSSLTSITIPKGVISIGKMILNKCDALKTIVIIGNPATTFEKNSFAHLKSLENVIISNNITNIGMGAFGSCKALKSITIPNSVTSIGKGAFSQSGLTSITIPNSVITIGAGAFSYCESLKSITIPNSVINIEGSAFSGSGLTSITIPNSVTKIEDWTFSYCSDLQFVTIPDGIKSIGERAFERCRKLTSITIPNSVTSIGESAFSYSGLTSINIPNSVTDIGKTAFEYCHLGAISMPNSVINIGEGAFSYSGLTSINIPNSVTRIMKDTFKGCGLMTSIVIPNNVINIEEAAFEGCSLRTITIGNKVKSIGKRAFFGSKITTISIPDSVENIEDKAFYDNNSLKSITIGAGIKRIGAAFSSSSDRVCTIKAKIPPNMTAGDLGDNNYYTRSNIRIYVPQESLRIYKEAEGWKYYADRIYGI
;
A
#
# COMPACT_ATOMS: atom_id res chain seq x y z
N MET A 1 56.33 43.32 26.78
CA MET A 1 55.67 43.73 28.03
C MET A 1 54.43 44.52 27.66
N ASN A 2 53.25 43.90 27.63
CA ASN A 2 52.00 44.63 27.39
C ASN A 2 51.47 45.11 28.74
N ALA A 3 51.43 46.43 28.94
CA ALA A 3 50.83 47.03 30.13
C ALA A 3 49.38 46.55 30.26
N ILE A 4 49.00 46.01 31.42
CA ILE A 4 47.60 45.66 31.72
C ILE A 4 46.79 46.96 31.69
N PRO A 5 45.75 47.10 30.83
CA PRO A 5 44.90 48.29 30.83
C PRO A 5 44.27 48.50 32.23
N LYS A 6 44.53 49.66 32.85
CA LYS A 6 43.98 50.05 34.17
C LYS A 6 42.93 51.15 34.01
N LEU A 7 41.65 50.82 34.14
CA LEU A 7 40.52 51.74 33.94
C LEU A 7 40.18 52.56 35.22
N LYS A 8 41.13 53.36 35.73
CA LYS A 8 41.05 53.93 37.10
C LYS A 8 39.93 54.97 37.33
N ASN A 9 39.49 55.70 36.31
CA ASN A 9 38.45 56.75 36.40
C ASN A 9 37.21 56.50 35.53
N VAL A 10 37.07 55.29 35.01
CA VAL A 10 35.97 54.91 34.13
C VAL A 10 34.74 54.55 34.98
N THR A 11 33.59 55.13 34.65
CA THR A 11 32.29 54.79 35.28
C THR A 11 31.49 53.77 34.48
N LYS A 12 31.80 53.59 33.18
CA LYS A 12 31.16 52.63 32.29
C LYS A 12 32.16 52.07 31.28
N ILE A 13 32.11 50.77 31.01
CA ILE A 13 32.80 50.20 29.84
C ILE A 13 31.81 50.25 28.68
N GLY A 14 32.07 51.14 27.72
CA GLY A 14 31.12 51.49 26.67
C GLY A 14 30.87 50.39 25.64
N TYR A 15 29.83 50.61 24.82
CA TYR A 15 29.48 49.75 23.69
C TYR A 15 30.70 49.38 22.85
N ARG A 16 30.97 48.07 22.73
CA ARG A 16 32.08 47.50 21.94
C ARG A 16 33.48 48.04 22.27
N ALA A 17 33.71 48.57 23.48
CA ALA A 17 34.94 49.26 23.85
C ALA A 17 36.25 48.46 23.61
N PHE A 18 36.19 47.14 23.76
CA PHE A 18 37.30 46.20 23.51
C PHE A 18 36.92 45.12 22.50
N GLU A 19 35.94 45.38 21.63
CA GLU A 19 35.56 44.41 20.59
C GLU A 19 36.79 44.01 19.75
N GLY A 20 36.97 42.71 19.51
CA GLY A 20 38.04 42.17 18.69
C GLY A 20 39.46 42.39 19.24
N CYS A 21 39.62 42.77 20.52
CA CYS A 21 40.94 42.94 21.13
C CYS A 21 41.65 41.59 21.37
N HIS A 22 42.09 40.95 20.30
CA HIS A 22 42.64 39.58 20.29
C HIS A 22 43.91 39.39 21.12
N SER A 23 44.62 40.48 21.47
CA SER A 23 45.82 40.44 22.32
C SER A 23 45.55 40.74 23.80
N LEU A 24 44.31 41.10 24.18
CA LEU A 24 43.96 41.41 25.56
C LEU A 24 43.94 40.13 26.39
N THR A 25 44.93 39.94 27.27
CA THR A 25 45.05 38.74 28.11
C THR A 25 44.39 38.88 29.48
N SER A 26 44.31 40.11 29.99
CA SER A 26 43.72 40.46 31.28
C SER A 26 43.29 41.92 31.29
N VAL A 27 42.26 42.26 32.08
CA VAL A 27 41.82 43.64 32.33
C VAL A 27 41.50 43.82 33.81
N THR A 28 41.85 44.98 34.37
CA THR A 28 41.45 45.36 35.72
C THR A 28 40.36 46.43 35.66
N ILE A 29 39.15 46.07 36.08
CA ILE A 29 38.00 46.97 36.17
C ILE A 29 38.02 47.69 37.52
N SER A 30 37.91 49.01 37.53
CA SER A 30 37.83 49.83 38.75
C SER A 30 36.47 49.67 39.44
N ASN A 31 36.44 49.76 40.79
CA ASN A 31 35.21 49.78 41.59
C ASN A 31 34.30 51.01 41.36
N LYS A 32 34.69 51.91 40.44
CA LYS A 32 33.85 53.02 39.96
C LYS A 32 32.97 52.62 38.76
N VAL A 33 33.26 51.51 38.10
CA VAL A 33 32.49 51.04 36.93
C VAL A 33 31.16 50.47 37.40
N THR A 34 30.07 51.03 36.89
CA THR A 34 28.70 50.62 37.22
C THR A 34 28.03 49.79 36.13
N SER A 35 28.52 49.85 34.88
CA SER A 35 27.99 49.04 33.78
C SER A 35 29.08 48.59 32.80
N ILE A 36 28.89 47.38 32.27
CA ILE A 36 29.60 46.86 31.10
C ILE A 36 28.56 46.82 29.98
N GLU A 37 28.72 47.64 28.94
CA GLU A 37 27.72 47.77 27.89
C GLU A 37 27.81 46.64 26.84
N GLU A 38 26.90 46.67 25.87
CA GLU A 38 26.77 45.63 24.85
C GLU A 38 28.06 45.45 24.02
N GLY A 39 28.47 44.20 23.84
CA GLY A 39 29.67 43.83 23.07
C GLY A 39 31.00 44.31 23.65
N ALA A 40 31.03 44.84 24.89
CA ALA A 40 32.19 45.51 25.46
C ALA A 40 33.53 44.75 25.37
N PHE A 41 33.53 43.42 25.49
CA PHE A 41 34.70 42.53 25.33
C PHE A 41 34.46 41.44 24.27
N GLU A 42 33.53 41.66 23.34
CA GLU A 42 33.24 40.67 22.29
C GLU A 42 34.50 40.35 21.48
N GLY A 43 34.76 39.07 21.20
CA GLY A 43 35.91 38.64 20.41
C GLY A 43 37.29 38.85 21.06
N CYS A 44 37.36 39.16 22.37
CA CYS A 44 38.62 39.17 23.14
C CYS A 44 39.19 37.76 23.34
N THR A 45 39.63 37.13 22.26
CA THR A 45 40.01 35.70 22.20
C THR A 45 41.15 35.30 23.12
N SER A 46 42.03 36.22 23.53
CA SER A 46 43.12 35.96 24.47
C SER A 46 42.78 36.22 25.94
N LEU A 47 41.59 36.76 26.25
CA LEU A 47 41.23 37.16 27.62
C LEU A 47 41.08 35.93 28.50
N LYS A 48 41.98 35.72 29.47
CA LYS A 48 42.03 34.50 30.28
C LYS A 48 41.15 34.55 31.52
N SER A 49 41.07 35.74 32.13
CA SER A 49 40.35 35.97 33.38
C SER A 49 39.89 37.43 33.45
N ILE A 50 38.73 37.65 34.04
CA ILE A 50 38.23 38.98 34.37
C ILE A 50 37.51 38.95 35.72
N THR A 51 37.83 39.93 36.57
CA THR A 51 37.12 40.16 37.82
C THR A 51 36.19 41.36 37.62
N ILE A 52 34.88 41.12 37.69
CA ILE A 52 33.86 42.16 37.59
C ILE A 52 33.56 42.65 39.03
N PRO A 53 33.77 43.93 39.35
CA PRO A 53 33.57 44.44 40.71
C PRO A 53 32.08 44.53 41.07
N ASN A 54 31.77 44.45 42.37
CA ASN A 54 30.40 44.54 42.90
C ASN A 54 29.71 45.90 42.63
N SER A 55 30.43 46.90 42.15
CA SER A 55 29.84 48.16 41.69
C SER A 55 29.07 48.01 40.37
N VAL A 56 29.35 46.96 39.58
CA VAL A 56 28.70 46.71 38.29
C VAL A 56 27.30 46.16 38.51
N THR A 57 26.27 46.89 38.11
CA THR A 57 24.86 46.49 38.24
C THR A 57 24.30 45.90 36.94
N SER A 58 24.96 46.12 35.80
CA SER A 58 24.53 45.59 34.51
C SER A 58 25.68 45.11 33.62
N ILE A 59 25.46 43.98 32.97
CA ILE A 59 26.33 43.42 31.92
C ILE A 59 25.47 43.31 30.66
N GLY A 60 25.88 44.01 29.61
CA GLY A 60 25.17 44.12 28.35
C GLY A 60 25.17 42.81 27.56
N LYS A 61 24.28 42.75 26.57
CA LYS A 61 24.22 41.64 25.61
C LYS A 61 25.58 41.47 24.93
N TYR A 62 25.93 40.23 24.59
CA TYR A 62 27.20 39.93 23.91
C TYR A 62 28.48 40.37 24.63
N ALA A 63 28.43 40.87 25.88
CA ALA A 63 29.54 41.57 26.51
C ALA A 63 30.85 40.76 26.56
N PHE A 64 30.79 39.43 26.66
CA PHE A 64 31.94 38.53 26.63
C PHE A 64 31.85 37.49 25.51
N ARG A 65 31.02 37.72 24.49
CA ARG A 65 30.84 36.77 23.40
C ARG A 65 32.18 36.47 22.71
N GLY A 66 32.49 35.21 22.48
CA GLY A 66 33.70 34.80 21.78
C GLY A 66 35.01 35.03 22.54
N CYS A 67 34.96 35.25 23.86
CA CYS A 67 36.16 35.24 24.72
C CYS A 67 36.68 33.81 24.91
N THR A 68 37.23 33.22 23.85
CA THR A 68 37.54 31.78 23.77
C THR A 68 38.57 31.30 24.80
N SER A 69 39.46 32.17 25.30
CA SER A 69 40.42 31.84 26.37
C SER A 69 39.90 32.04 27.80
N LEU A 70 38.69 32.57 27.98
CA LEU A 70 38.17 32.94 29.30
C LEU A 70 37.87 31.67 30.12
N LYS A 71 38.66 31.42 31.17
CA LYS A 71 38.56 30.19 31.97
C LYS A 71 37.57 30.29 33.13
N SER A 72 37.45 31.49 33.70
CA SER A 72 36.61 31.79 34.85
C SER A 72 36.16 33.24 34.82
N VAL A 73 34.92 33.47 35.24
CA VAL A 73 34.36 34.79 35.49
C VAL A 73 33.45 34.70 36.71
N THR A 74 33.52 35.70 37.59
CA THR A 74 32.63 35.82 38.74
C THR A 74 31.60 36.90 38.42
N ILE A 75 30.32 36.53 38.40
CA ILE A 75 29.22 37.48 38.26
C ILE A 75 28.98 38.10 39.65
N PRO A 76 28.99 39.43 39.79
CA PRO A 76 28.80 40.08 41.08
C PRO A 76 27.34 39.99 41.54
N ASN A 77 27.11 40.01 42.86
CA ASN A 77 25.79 39.93 43.50
C ASN A 77 24.86 41.14 43.20
N SER A 78 25.38 42.17 42.54
CA SER A 78 24.64 43.34 42.08
C SER A 78 23.96 43.13 40.72
N VAL A 79 24.32 42.07 39.97
CA VAL A 79 23.74 41.76 38.66
C VAL A 79 22.45 40.95 38.83
N THR A 80 21.39 41.40 38.18
CA THR A 80 20.03 40.82 38.30
C THR A 80 19.61 39.93 37.13
N SER A 81 20.34 39.96 36.01
CA SER A 81 20.11 39.11 34.84
C SER A 81 21.42 38.78 34.12
N ILE A 82 21.46 37.62 33.46
CA ILE A 82 22.53 37.28 32.52
C ILE A 82 21.96 37.49 31.12
N GLY A 83 22.38 38.58 30.47
CA GLY A 83 21.82 39.04 29.20
C GLY A 83 22.07 38.08 28.03
N ARG A 84 21.31 38.29 26.97
CA ARG A 84 21.38 37.50 25.73
C ARG A 84 22.83 37.40 25.21
N TYR A 85 23.25 36.16 24.95
CA TYR A 85 24.59 35.79 24.43
C TYR A 85 25.79 36.31 25.23
N THR A 86 25.63 36.71 26.50
CA THR A 86 26.70 37.36 27.30
C THR A 86 28.01 36.59 27.29
N PHE A 87 27.99 35.28 27.51
CA PHE A 87 29.17 34.39 27.52
C PHE A 87 29.17 33.38 26.37
N SER A 88 28.40 33.64 25.29
CA SER A 88 28.34 32.76 24.13
C SER A 88 29.73 32.58 23.50
N GLY A 89 30.17 31.36 23.24
CA GLY A 89 31.50 31.13 22.65
C GLY A 89 32.68 31.25 23.60
N CYS A 90 32.46 31.36 24.92
CA CYS A 90 33.51 31.24 25.93
C CYS A 90 33.97 29.77 26.07
N THR A 91 34.62 29.24 25.04
CA THR A 91 34.90 27.80 24.89
C THR A 91 35.80 27.21 25.97
N SER A 92 36.61 28.03 26.64
CA SER A 92 37.48 27.61 27.77
C SER A 92 36.84 27.80 29.15
N LEU A 93 35.62 28.30 29.26
CA LEU A 93 34.97 28.57 30.55
C LEU A 93 34.65 27.25 31.24
N VAL A 94 35.33 26.96 32.36
CA VAL A 94 35.21 25.68 33.07
C VAL A 94 34.09 25.70 34.10
N SER A 95 33.93 26.85 34.78
CA SER A 95 32.97 27.03 35.86
C SER A 95 32.40 28.44 35.86
N ILE A 96 31.14 28.57 36.22
CA ILE A 96 30.46 29.84 36.45
C ILE A 96 29.72 29.78 37.79
N THR A 97 29.82 30.84 38.58
CA THR A 97 28.95 31.03 39.75
C THR A 97 27.86 32.03 39.39
N ILE A 98 26.60 31.57 39.38
CA ILE A 98 25.42 32.42 39.17
C ILE A 98 24.93 32.87 40.55
N PRO A 99 24.97 34.16 40.89
CA PRO A 99 24.58 34.64 42.22
C PRO A 99 23.05 34.62 42.40
N ASN A 100 22.61 34.55 43.66
CA ASN A 100 21.17 34.56 44.05
C ASN A 100 20.45 35.89 43.72
N SER A 101 21.17 36.91 43.24
CA SER A 101 20.57 38.13 42.70
C SER A 101 20.02 37.95 41.29
N VAL A 102 20.49 36.95 40.55
CA VAL A 102 20.07 36.69 39.17
C VAL A 102 18.66 36.12 39.17
N THR A 103 17.79 36.78 38.43
CA THR A 103 16.37 36.41 38.26
C THR A 103 16.07 35.81 36.89
N SER A 104 16.91 36.05 35.88
CA SER A 104 16.77 35.49 34.54
C SER A 104 18.10 35.15 33.89
N ILE A 105 18.12 34.05 33.13
CA ILE A 105 19.21 33.67 32.22
C ILE A 105 18.63 33.77 30.82
N GLU A 106 19.06 34.76 30.03
CA GLU A 106 18.47 35.03 28.71
C GLU A 106 19.02 34.10 27.60
N ASP A 107 18.47 34.27 26.40
CA ASP A 107 18.77 33.44 25.23
C ASP A 107 20.29 33.35 24.96
N GLY A 108 20.78 32.12 24.81
CA GLY A 108 22.16 31.85 24.43
C GLY A 108 23.22 32.34 25.41
N ALA A 109 22.87 32.68 26.66
CA ALA A 109 23.77 33.27 27.65
C ALA A 109 25.12 32.54 27.78
N PHE A 110 25.12 31.21 27.72
CA PHE A 110 26.29 30.32 27.78
C PHE A 110 26.37 29.38 26.56
N LEU A 111 25.79 29.78 25.42
CA LEU A 111 25.83 29.00 24.17
C LEU A 111 27.28 28.61 23.84
N VAL A 112 27.49 27.33 23.52
CA VAL A 112 28.76 26.70 23.13
C VAL A 112 29.94 26.95 24.10
N CYS A 113 29.66 27.08 25.41
CA CYS A 113 30.68 26.99 26.45
C CYS A 113 31.15 25.53 26.62
N TYR A 114 31.92 25.01 25.66
CA TYR A 114 32.29 23.60 25.56
C TYR A 114 33.00 23.03 26.80
N SER A 115 33.71 23.86 27.55
CA SER A 115 34.46 23.43 28.74
C SER A 115 33.67 23.44 30.04
N LEU A 116 32.44 23.96 30.05
CA LEU A 116 31.64 24.12 31.27
C LEU A 116 31.26 22.74 31.82
N THR A 117 31.67 22.43 33.06
CA THR A 117 31.50 21.08 33.64
C THR A 117 30.27 20.94 34.54
N SER A 118 29.83 22.03 35.18
CA SER A 118 28.67 22.05 36.08
C SER A 118 28.08 23.46 36.16
N VAL A 119 26.76 23.55 36.34
CA VAL A 119 26.09 24.82 36.65
C VAL A 119 24.99 24.61 37.69
N THR A 120 24.96 25.49 38.69
CA THR A 120 23.86 25.61 39.65
C THR A 120 23.06 26.83 39.27
N ILE A 121 21.80 26.63 38.90
CA ILE A 121 20.85 27.71 38.61
C ILE A 121 20.12 28.03 39.92
N PRO A 122 20.36 29.20 40.54
CA PRO A 122 19.86 29.47 41.89
C PRO A 122 18.34 29.58 41.94
N ASN A 123 17.80 29.42 43.14
CA ASN A 123 16.35 29.51 43.39
C ASN A 123 15.75 30.86 43.02
N SER A 124 16.54 31.92 42.85
CA SER A 124 16.06 33.24 42.42
C SER A 124 15.67 33.31 40.95
N VAL A 125 16.20 32.41 40.10
CA VAL A 125 15.94 32.39 38.66
C VAL A 125 14.51 31.94 38.40
N THR A 126 13.79 32.68 37.56
CA THR A 126 12.42 32.40 37.16
C THR A 126 12.32 31.80 35.75
N SER A 127 13.31 32.04 34.89
CA SER A 127 13.32 31.50 33.52
C SER A 127 14.72 31.21 32.99
N ILE A 128 14.82 30.16 32.17
CA ILE A 128 16.01 29.82 31.38
C ILE A 128 15.66 30.03 29.91
N GLY A 129 16.39 30.95 29.26
CA GLY A 129 16.17 31.35 27.87
C GLY A 129 16.50 30.26 26.85
N ASN A 130 16.15 30.53 25.60
CA ASN A 130 16.39 29.61 24.50
C ASN A 130 17.89 29.42 24.28
N SER A 131 18.34 28.19 24.05
CA SER A 131 19.75 27.85 23.81
C SER A 131 20.72 28.30 24.91
N ALA A 132 20.24 28.63 26.11
CA ALA A 132 21.03 29.25 27.17
C ALA A 132 22.33 28.49 27.49
N PHE A 133 22.31 27.16 27.47
CA PHE A 133 23.44 26.26 27.69
C PHE A 133 23.63 25.26 26.53
N GLN A 134 23.13 25.59 25.33
CA GLN A 134 23.26 24.71 24.17
C GLN A 134 24.75 24.48 23.87
N GLY A 135 25.13 23.24 23.62
CA GLY A 135 26.49 22.85 23.25
C GLY A 135 27.49 22.90 24.39
N CYS A 136 27.07 23.02 25.65
CA CYS A 136 27.95 22.82 26.81
C CYS A 136 28.33 21.33 26.94
N SER A 137 29.17 20.84 26.03
CA SER A 137 29.38 19.41 25.78
C SER A 137 30.08 18.65 26.91
N LYS A 138 30.79 19.33 27.82
CA LYS A 138 31.37 18.76 29.05
C LYS A 138 30.49 18.90 30.28
N LEU A 139 29.29 19.48 30.16
CA LEU A 139 28.40 19.70 31.29
C LEU A 139 27.90 18.36 31.81
N THR A 140 28.21 18.03 33.06
CA THR A 140 27.93 16.72 33.66
C THR A 140 26.68 16.72 34.55
N SER A 141 26.39 17.85 35.19
CA SER A 141 25.24 18.01 36.09
C SER A 141 24.64 19.41 36.03
N VAL A 142 23.32 19.49 36.12
CA VAL A 142 22.56 20.75 36.23
C VAL A 142 21.57 20.66 37.39
N ILE A 143 21.60 21.67 38.26
CA ILE A 143 20.57 21.87 39.29
C ILE A 143 19.73 23.08 38.89
N ILE A 144 18.44 22.87 38.61
CA ILE A 144 17.49 23.92 38.23
C ILE A 144 16.72 24.36 39.48
N GLY A 145 16.85 25.64 39.84
CA GLY A 145 16.24 26.21 41.04
C GLY A 145 14.70 26.12 41.08
N ASN A 146 14.15 26.12 42.28
CA ASN A 146 12.73 25.85 42.54
C ASN A 146 11.76 26.96 42.09
N ARG A 147 12.24 28.15 41.69
CA ARG A 147 11.37 29.21 41.14
C ARG A 147 11.37 29.27 39.62
N VAL A 148 12.17 28.44 38.94
CA VAL A 148 12.16 28.36 37.48
C VAL A 148 10.80 27.84 37.03
N THR A 149 10.14 28.57 36.14
CA THR A 149 8.83 28.20 35.59
C THR A 149 8.94 27.62 34.18
N SER A 150 9.99 27.94 33.44
CA SER A 150 10.19 27.45 32.08
C SER A 150 11.66 27.16 31.75
N ILE A 151 11.87 26.07 31.00
CA ILE A 151 13.13 25.73 30.35
C ILE A 151 12.96 26.01 28.86
N GLY A 152 13.74 26.95 28.31
CA GLY A 152 13.62 27.40 26.92
C GLY A 152 13.93 26.34 25.87
N LYS A 153 13.58 26.65 24.61
CA LYS A 153 13.90 25.83 23.43
C LYS A 153 15.41 25.62 23.34
N SER A 154 15.83 24.38 23.09
CA SER A 154 17.24 23.99 22.98
C SER A 154 18.11 24.35 24.18
N ALA A 155 17.56 24.68 25.35
CA ALA A 155 18.31 25.24 26.47
C ALA A 155 19.56 24.43 26.87
N PHE A 156 19.51 23.10 26.81
CA PHE A 156 20.62 22.18 27.08
C PHE A 156 20.90 21.24 25.89
N GLN A 157 20.52 21.64 24.67
CA GLN A 157 20.74 20.82 23.49
C GLN A 157 22.24 20.54 23.28
N GLY A 158 22.61 19.29 23.06
CA GLY A 158 24.00 18.89 22.79
C GLY A 158 24.90 18.83 24.02
N CYS A 159 24.35 18.92 25.24
CA CYS A 159 25.07 18.65 26.48
C CYS A 159 25.33 17.13 26.64
N GLY A 160 26.16 16.57 25.76
CA GLY A 160 26.31 15.12 25.60
C GLY A 160 26.83 14.37 26.84
N LYS A 161 27.56 15.05 27.73
CA LYS A 161 28.06 14.51 29.01
C LYS A 161 27.14 14.69 30.20
N LEU A 162 25.94 15.24 29.99
CA LEU A 162 24.99 15.50 31.06
C LEU A 162 24.43 14.18 31.58
N THR A 163 24.73 13.84 32.83
CA THR A 163 24.29 12.59 33.47
C THR A 163 23.18 12.80 34.50
N SER A 164 23.09 13.99 35.09
CA SER A 164 22.14 14.33 36.14
C SER A 164 21.50 15.69 35.89
N VAL A 165 20.17 15.74 35.94
CA VAL A 165 19.38 16.97 35.90
C VAL A 165 18.36 16.93 37.02
N ILE A 166 18.42 17.90 37.93
CA ILE A 166 17.40 18.14 38.94
C ILE A 166 16.51 19.28 38.45
N ILE A 167 15.23 18.99 38.18
CA ILE A 167 14.23 19.99 37.77
C ILE A 167 13.48 20.48 39.01
N GLY A 168 13.45 21.79 39.23
CA GLY A 168 12.69 22.39 40.33
C GLY A 168 11.17 22.23 40.19
N ASP A 169 10.47 22.15 41.32
CA ASP A 169 9.04 21.77 41.41
C ASP A 169 8.03 22.80 40.85
N ARG A 170 8.49 23.93 40.31
CA ARG A 170 7.63 24.96 39.70
C ARG A 170 7.77 25.03 38.18
N VAL A 171 8.61 24.19 37.58
CA VAL A 171 8.76 24.15 36.12
C VAL A 171 7.45 23.63 35.51
N THR A 172 6.84 24.42 34.63
CA THR A 172 5.59 24.09 33.95
C THR A 172 5.80 23.66 32.50
N SER A 173 6.93 24.05 31.90
CA SER A 173 7.23 23.75 30.50
C SER A 173 8.69 23.40 30.26
N ILE A 174 8.90 22.33 29.48
CA ILE A 174 10.19 21.94 28.91
C ILE A 174 10.12 22.23 27.41
N GLY A 175 10.95 23.15 26.92
CA GLY A 175 10.92 23.63 25.54
C GLY A 175 11.29 22.58 24.49
N GLU A 176 11.01 22.92 23.23
CA GLU A 176 11.41 22.12 22.07
C GLU A 176 12.93 21.84 22.10
N SER A 177 13.35 20.60 21.85
CA SER A 177 14.77 20.19 21.84
C SER A 177 15.56 20.50 23.11
N ALA A 178 14.92 20.85 24.24
CA ALA A 178 15.60 21.35 25.44
C ALA A 178 16.75 20.47 25.95
N PHE A 179 16.61 19.15 25.91
CA PHE A 179 17.60 18.14 26.28
C PHE A 179 17.96 17.22 25.11
N SER A 180 17.79 17.70 23.86
CA SER A 180 18.13 16.90 22.69
C SER A 180 19.64 16.66 22.62
N GLY A 181 20.05 15.41 22.38
CA GLY A 181 21.46 15.02 22.28
C GLY A 181 22.18 14.92 23.63
N CYS A 182 21.46 14.93 24.76
CA CYS A 182 22.01 14.60 26.08
C CYS A 182 22.23 13.09 26.21
N ARG A 183 23.25 12.57 25.52
CA ARG A 183 23.47 11.12 25.29
C ARG A 183 23.88 10.35 26.54
N ASP A 184 24.47 10.99 27.54
CA ASP A 184 24.84 10.35 28.81
C ASP A 184 23.74 10.54 29.89
N LEU A 185 22.59 11.16 29.56
CA LEU A 185 21.49 11.39 30.51
C LEU A 185 20.63 10.13 30.63
N THR A 186 20.95 9.29 31.61
CA THR A 186 20.33 7.95 31.75
C THR A 186 18.98 7.96 32.46
N SER A 187 18.71 8.98 33.28
CA SER A 187 17.45 9.16 33.98
C SER A 187 17.16 10.65 34.21
N ILE A 188 15.87 10.99 34.28
CA ILE A 188 15.39 12.31 34.66
C ILE A 188 14.01 12.18 35.29
N THR A 189 13.78 12.89 36.39
CA THR A 189 12.46 13.00 37.00
C THR A 189 11.77 14.26 36.47
N ILE A 190 10.63 14.08 35.80
CA ILE A 190 9.79 15.19 35.36
C ILE A 190 8.76 15.47 36.47
N PRO A 191 8.81 16.63 37.15
CA PRO A 191 7.89 16.91 38.25
C PRO A 191 6.45 17.08 37.74
N ASN A 192 5.47 16.79 38.59
CA ASN A 192 4.05 16.91 38.26
C ASN A 192 3.63 18.34 37.88
N SER A 193 4.41 19.36 38.22
CA SER A 193 4.17 20.74 37.79
C SER A 193 4.27 20.92 36.27
N VAL A 194 4.98 20.03 35.56
CA VAL A 194 5.17 20.11 34.11
C VAL A 194 3.88 19.74 33.39
N THR A 195 3.36 20.69 32.62
CA THR A 195 2.15 20.51 31.79
C THR A 195 2.47 20.34 30.32
N SER A 196 3.72 20.60 29.90
CA SER A 196 4.13 20.48 28.50
C SER A 196 5.60 20.06 28.33
N ILE A 197 5.80 19.10 27.43
CA ILE A 197 7.10 18.70 26.89
C ILE A 197 7.08 19.05 25.40
N GLY A 198 8.05 19.85 24.95
CA GLY A 198 8.18 20.29 23.57
C GLY A 198 8.53 19.17 22.60
N GLU A 199 8.34 19.43 21.31
CA GLU A 199 8.83 18.54 20.26
C GLU A 199 10.33 18.30 20.40
N ARG A 200 10.79 17.08 20.15
CA ARG A 200 12.21 16.69 20.26
C ARG A 200 12.86 16.98 21.62
N ALA A 201 12.10 17.29 22.68
CA ALA A 201 12.67 17.75 23.96
C ALA A 201 13.76 16.82 24.51
N PHE A 202 13.63 15.51 24.32
CA PHE A 202 14.60 14.48 24.72
C PHE A 202 15.12 13.67 23.52
N TYR A 203 15.05 14.22 22.30
CA TYR A 203 15.50 13.53 21.08
C TYR A 203 16.97 13.13 21.18
N SER A 204 17.29 11.86 20.90
CA SER A 204 18.65 11.30 21.00
C SER A 204 19.27 11.46 22.40
N SER A 205 18.45 11.34 23.46
CA SER A 205 18.93 11.29 24.84
C SER A 205 19.30 9.87 25.28
N GLY A 206 20.12 9.76 26.33
CA GLY A 206 20.58 8.49 26.90
C GLY A 206 19.58 7.77 27.81
N LEU A 207 18.31 8.22 27.84
CA LEU A 207 17.35 7.76 28.84
C LEU A 207 17.16 6.25 28.75
N THR A 208 17.18 5.59 29.90
CA THR A 208 16.95 4.14 30.04
C THR A 208 15.52 3.83 30.46
N SER A 209 14.90 4.76 31.20
CA SER A 209 13.49 4.75 31.54
C SER A 209 12.94 6.16 31.63
N ILE A 210 11.64 6.33 31.42
CA ILE A 210 10.96 7.60 31.62
C ILE A 210 9.55 7.39 32.16
N THR A 211 9.13 8.27 33.08
CA THR A 211 7.74 8.38 33.53
C THR A 211 7.17 9.71 33.07
N ILE A 212 6.10 9.66 32.28
CA ILE A 212 5.37 10.85 31.83
C ILE A 212 4.28 11.16 32.86
N PRO A 213 4.32 12.33 33.55
CA PRO A 213 3.36 12.67 34.59
C PRO A 213 1.95 12.93 34.05
N SER A 214 0.95 12.83 34.95
CA SER A 214 -0.49 12.94 34.63
C SER A 214 -0.92 14.28 34.05
N ASN A 215 -0.18 15.35 34.34
CA ASN A 215 -0.53 16.71 33.91
C ASN A 215 -0.13 17.01 32.46
N ILE A 216 0.51 16.07 31.77
CA ILE A 216 0.82 16.16 30.35
C ILE A 216 -0.32 15.53 29.55
N SER A 217 -1.07 16.33 28.81
CA SER A 217 -2.15 15.80 27.96
C SER A 217 -1.63 15.12 26.68
N THR A 218 -0.48 15.57 26.15
CA THR A 218 0.03 15.13 24.85
C THR A 218 1.54 14.93 24.88
N ILE A 219 2.00 13.78 24.42
CA ILE A 219 3.41 13.51 24.13
C ILE A 219 3.67 13.92 22.69
N LYS A 220 4.43 15.01 22.51
CA LYS A 220 4.62 15.68 21.22
C LYS A 220 5.50 14.91 20.23
N GLU A 221 5.44 15.32 18.97
CA GLU A 221 6.23 14.75 17.89
C GLU A 221 7.73 14.63 18.24
N ASN A 222 8.29 13.44 18.03
CA ASN A 222 9.70 13.13 18.29
C ASN A 222 10.21 13.41 19.72
N ALA A 223 9.33 13.66 20.71
CA ALA A 223 9.73 14.08 22.04
C ALA A 223 10.81 13.18 22.67
N PHE A 224 10.72 11.86 22.45
CA PHE A 224 11.66 10.84 22.92
C PHE A 224 12.23 9.98 21.77
N SER A 225 12.18 10.48 20.53
CA SER A 225 12.72 9.74 19.38
C SER A 225 14.24 9.57 19.48
N GLU A 226 14.76 8.46 18.99
CA GLU A 226 16.17 8.06 19.01
C GLU A 226 16.79 7.93 20.42
N CYS A 227 15.96 7.78 21.46
CA CYS A 227 16.41 7.34 22.78
C CYS A 227 16.74 5.84 22.73
N SER A 228 17.83 5.48 22.04
CA SER A 228 18.19 4.09 21.72
C SER A 228 18.43 3.20 22.94
N SER A 229 18.72 3.78 24.10
CA SER A 229 18.89 3.07 25.38
C SER A 229 17.59 2.92 26.19
N LEU A 230 16.47 3.49 25.71
CA LEU A 230 15.20 3.52 26.44
C LEU A 230 14.58 2.13 26.45
N VAL A 231 14.46 1.53 27.64
CA VAL A 231 13.93 0.17 27.84
C VAL A 231 12.46 0.21 28.27
N THR A 232 12.10 1.18 29.10
CA THR A 232 10.76 1.27 29.72
C THR A 232 10.17 2.66 29.62
N VAL A 233 8.92 2.75 29.18
CA VAL A 233 8.11 3.97 29.18
C VAL A 233 6.87 3.76 30.03
N ASN A 234 6.72 4.58 31.08
CA ASN A 234 5.53 4.63 31.91
C ASN A 234 4.75 5.90 31.58
N ILE A 235 3.50 5.77 31.13
CA ILE A 235 2.64 6.90 30.80
C ILE A 235 1.51 6.94 31.83
N SER A 236 1.43 8.02 32.61
CA SER A 236 0.46 8.15 33.69
C SER A 236 -0.95 8.47 33.17
N GLU A 237 -1.97 8.14 33.97
CA GLU A 237 -3.36 8.57 33.73
C GLU A 237 -3.44 10.10 33.61
N GLY A 238 -4.15 10.59 32.60
CA GLY A 238 -4.24 12.00 32.21
C GLY A 238 -3.65 12.28 30.82
N VAL A 239 -2.70 11.46 30.36
CA VAL A 239 -2.18 11.54 28.99
C VAL A 239 -3.24 11.03 28.01
N LYS A 240 -3.58 11.87 27.02
CA LYS A 240 -4.65 11.62 26.03
C LYS A 240 -4.12 11.26 24.65
N THR A 241 -2.98 11.81 24.24
CA THR A 241 -2.45 11.66 22.88
C THR A 241 -0.96 11.35 22.86
N ILE A 242 -0.58 10.36 22.05
CA ILE A 242 0.81 10.14 21.62
C ILE A 242 0.91 10.55 20.16
N GLU A 243 1.72 11.57 19.88
CA GLU A 243 1.92 12.07 18.52
C GLU A 243 2.90 11.20 17.72
N ARG A 244 3.05 11.53 16.43
CA ARG A 244 3.89 10.81 15.49
C ARG A 244 5.33 10.78 15.97
N ARG A 245 6.00 9.65 15.73
CA ARG A 245 7.41 9.44 16.10
C ARG A 245 7.75 9.74 17.57
N ALA A 246 6.78 9.87 18.49
CA ALA A 246 7.05 10.25 19.88
C ALA A 246 8.14 9.37 20.53
N PHE A 247 8.15 8.08 20.19
CA PHE A 247 9.13 7.08 20.63
C PHE A 247 9.80 6.37 19.44
N ALA A 248 9.88 6.98 18.26
CA ALA A 248 10.53 6.37 17.11
C ALA A 248 12.01 6.03 17.41
N ARG A 249 12.50 4.90 16.90
CA ARG A 249 13.89 4.44 17.02
C ARG A 249 14.39 4.32 18.46
N CYS A 250 13.48 4.07 19.40
CA CYS A 250 13.85 3.58 20.73
C CYS A 250 14.15 2.08 20.62
N THR A 251 15.31 1.74 20.03
CA THR A 251 15.64 0.38 19.61
C THR A 251 15.75 -0.62 20.76
N SER A 252 15.99 -0.17 22.00
CA SER A 252 15.99 -1.01 23.21
C SER A 252 14.64 -1.10 23.93
N LEU A 253 13.59 -0.46 23.40
CA LEU A 253 12.29 -0.37 24.08
C LEU A 253 11.61 -1.73 24.16
N LYS A 254 11.34 -2.18 25.38
CA LYS A 254 10.70 -3.47 25.65
C LYS A 254 9.33 -3.31 26.31
N ASN A 255 9.19 -2.33 27.19
CA ASN A 255 8.02 -2.15 28.03
C ASN A 255 7.38 -0.78 27.77
N VAL A 256 6.12 -0.78 27.34
CA VAL A 256 5.33 0.44 27.14
C VAL A 256 4.02 0.31 27.91
N ASN A 257 3.90 1.07 29.00
CA ASN A 257 2.72 1.07 29.85
C ASN A 257 1.80 2.23 29.45
N LEU A 258 0.77 1.92 28.66
CA LEU A 258 -0.22 2.89 28.16
C LEU A 258 -1.40 3.03 29.15
N PRO A 259 -1.85 4.25 29.51
CA PRO A 259 -2.92 4.47 30.48
C PRO A 259 -4.31 4.33 29.84
N ASN A 260 -5.34 4.15 30.66
CA ASN A 260 -6.72 4.09 30.18
C ASN A 260 -7.27 5.45 29.75
N SER A 261 -6.66 6.57 30.17
CA SER A 261 -6.96 7.90 29.67
C SER A 261 -6.53 8.15 28.22
N LEU A 262 -5.71 7.26 27.63
CA LEU A 262 -5.16 7.44 26.29
C LEU A 262 -6.26 7.30 25.25
N GLU A 263 -6.53 8.37 24.49
CA GLU A 263 -7.57 8.42 23.47
C GLU A 263 -7.01 8.15 22.06
N LYS A 264 -5.79 8.63 21.77
CA LYS A 264 -5.23 8.61 20.40
C LYS A 264 -3.76 8.21 20.38
N ILE A 265 -3.41 7.34 19.44
CA ILE A 265 -2.02 7.02 19.08
C ILE A 265 -1.85 7.39 17.60
N LEU A 266 -1.15 8.47 17.33
CA LEU A 266 -1.03 8.97 15.96
C LEU A 266 0.00 8.19 15.16
N GLY A 267 -0.32 8.02 13.88
CA GLY A 267 0.52 7.35 12.92
C GLY A 267 0.66 8.20 11.66
N ALA A 268 0.97 7.53 10.55
CA ALA A 268 1.35 8.22 9.34
C ALA A 268 0.24 9.01 8.64
N THR A 269 0.63 10.16 8.11
CA THR A 269 -0.18 11.04 7.27
C THR A 269 -0.01 10.80 5.79
N ASN A 270 1.20 10.53 5.33
CA ASN A 270 1.45 10.48 3.90
C ASN A 270 0.95 9.15 3.29
N LEU A 271 -0.05 9.26 2.40
CA LEU A 271 -0.74 8.14 1.77
C LEU A 271 -0.10 7.68 0.45
N THR A 272 0.86 8.44 -0.10
CA THR A 272 1.50 8.11 -1.39
C THR A 272 2.70 7.18 -1.25
N LEU A 273 3.29 7.09 -0.04
CA LEU A 273 4.43 6.23 0.22
C LEU A 273 3.99 4.78 0.38
N ALA A 274 4.77 3.87 -0.19
CA ALA A 274 4.62 2.44 0.10
C ALA A 274 4.76 2.21 1.63
N PRO A 275 4.04 1.25 2.22
CA PRO A 275 4.10 0.98 3.67
C PRO A 275 5.54 0.87 4.20
N GLU A 276 6.42 0.18 3.48
CA GLU A 276 7.84 0.01 3.83
C GLU A 276 8.64 1.33 3.90
N GLN A 277 8.20 2.36 3.18
CA GLN A 277 8.84 3.69 3.14
C GLN A 277 8.31 4.63 4.22
N ASN A 278 7.29 4.20 4.97
CA ASN A 278 6.66 5.05 5.97
C ASN A 278 7.54 5.22 7.22
N THR A 279 7.74 6.46 7.65
CA THR A 279 8.61 6.80 8.79
C THR A 279 7.88 7.54 9.91
N GLU A 280 6.55 7.46 10.02
CA GLU A 280 5.76 8.36 10.89
C GLU A 280 5.11 7.71 12.12
N GLY A 281 5.18 6.38 12.25
CA GLY A 281 4.57 5.66 13.39
C GLY A 281 5.08 6.16 14.75
N ALA A 282 4.18 6.26 15.75
CA ALA A 282 4.52 6.67 17.12
C ALA A 282 5.68 5.84 17.73
N PHE A 283 5.74 4.55 17.41
CA PHE A 283 6.73 3.57 17.87
C PHE A 283 7.54 3.00 16.70
N LEU A 284 7.73 3.75 15.61
CA LEU A 284 8.53 3.34 14.44
C LEU A 284 9.89 2.75 14.88
N GLU A 285 10.31 1.61 14.30
CA GLU A 285 11.65 1.04 14.50
C GLU A 285 12.00 0.77 15.99
N CYS A 286 11.01 0.48 16.84
CA CYS A 286 11.23 -0.03 18.20
C CYS A 286 11.56 -1.53 18.14
N SER A 287 12.76 -1.86 17.66
CA SER A 287 13.15 -3.22 17.28
C SER A 287 13.24 -4.24 18.42
N SER A 288 13.26 -3.82 19.69
CA SER A 288 13.20 -4.72 20.85
C SER A 288 11.80 -4.93 21.42
N LEU A 289 10.77 -4.26 20.89
CA LEU A 289 9.42 -4.33 21.43
C LEU A 289 8.78 -5.65 21.02
N THR A 290 8.50 -6.52 21.98
CA THR A 290 7.94 -7.86 21.72
C THR A 290 6.42 -7.91 21.83
N SER A 291 5.83 -7.01 22.61
CA SER A 291 4.38 -6.94 22.80
C SER A 291 3.91 -5.52 23.11
N ILE A 292 2.66 -5.21 22.77
CA ILE A 292 2.00 -3.97 23.16
C ILE A 292 0.51 -4.21 23.42
N THR A 293 -0.02 -3.53 24.44
CA THR A 293 -1.44 -3.55 24.79
C THR A 293 -2.05 -2.18 24.52
N ILE A 294 -3.04 -2.12 23.63
CA ILE A 294 -3.83 -0.93 23.34
C ILE A 294 -4.97 -0.86 24.37
N PRO A 295 -4.99 0.14 25.27
CA PRO A 295 -5.92 0.18 26.41
C PRO A 295 -7.33 0.58 25.99
N LYS A 296 -8.29 0.44 26.92
CA LYS A 296 -9.72 0.66 26.66
C LYS A 296 -10.08 2.09 26.26
N GLY A 297 -9.27 3.09 26.62
CA GLY A 297 -9.52 4.48 26.28
C GLY A 297 -9.33 4.82 24.80
N VAL A 298 -8.57 4.01 24.06
CA VAL A 298 -8.12 4.38 22.72
C VAL A 298 -9.30 4.33 21.74
N ILE A 299 -9.66 5.48 21.19
CA ILE A 299 -10.70 5.63 20.17
C ILE A 299 -10.12 5.69 18.74
N SER A 300 -8.82 5.99 18.60
CA SER A 300 -8.17 6.11 17.29
C SER A 300 -6.76 5.53 17.31
N ILE A 301 -6.56 4.52 16.46
CA ILE A 301 -5.27 3.86 16.21
C ILE A 301 -4.78 4.32 14.83
N GLY A 302 -3.77 5.18 14.83
CA GLY A 302 -3.21 5.75 13.61
C GLY A 302 -2.57 4.72 12.67
N LYS A 303 -2.24 5.17 11.45
CA LYS A 303 -1.60 4.32 10.43
C LYS A 303 -0.21 3.88 10.86
N MET A 304 0.09 2.60 10.74
CA MET A 304 1.46 2.08 10.86
C MET A 304 2.18 2.49 12.15
N ILE A 305 1.47 2.54 13.28
CA ILE A 305 2.01 3.04 14.56
C ILE A 305 3.24 2.27 15.06
N LEU A 306 3.43 1.04 14.59
CA LEU A 306 4.49 0.10 14.98
C LEU A 306 5.33 -0.34 13.77
N ASN A 307 5.42 0.46 12.71
CA ASN A 307 6.16 0.09 11.51
C ASN A 307 7.62 -0.31 11.86
N LYS A 308 8.11 -1.40 11.26
CA LYS A 308 9.46 -1.94 11.48
C LYS A 308 9.78 -2.30 12.94
N CYS A 309 8.79 -2.60 13.77
CA CYS A 309 9.00 -3.27 15.05
C CYS A 309 9.24 -4.77 14.81
N ASP A 310 10.43 -5.11 14.32
CA ASP A 310 10.74 -6.44 13.79
C ASP A 310 10.73 -7.57 14.85
N ALA A 311 10.74 -7.26 16.15
CA ALA A 311 10.59 -8.26 17.23
C ALA A 311 9.14 -8.39 17.76
N LEU A 312 8.19 -7.62 17.24
CA LEU A 312 6.83 -7.56 17.79
C LEU A 312 6.06 -8.83 17.44
N LYS A 313 5.80 -9.66 18.47
CA LYS A 313 5.11 -10.95 18.34
C LYS A 313 3.65 -10.91 18.72
N THR A 314 3.27 -10.05 19.66
CA THR A 314 1.93 -10.03 20.24
C THR A 314 1.35 -8.63 20.29
N ILE A 315 0.11 -8.48 19.85
CA ILE A 315 -0.68 -7.26 20.05
C ILE A 315 -1.95 -7.62 20.79
N VAL A 316 -2.25 -6.90 21.87
CA VAL A 316 -3.52 -6.98 22.58
C VAL A 316 -4.29 -5.69 22.36
N ILE A 317 -5.51 -5.78 21.84
CA ILE A 317 -6.38 -4.63 21.57
C ILE A 317 -7.60 -4.74 22.49
N ILE A 318 -7.56 -3.97 23.59
CA ILE A 318 -8.69 -3.88 24.52
C ILE A 318 -9.75 -2.95 23.92
N GLY A 319 -9.38 -1.70 23.67
CA GLY A 319 -10.23 -0.68 23.06
C GLY A 319 -11.64 -0.56 23.65
N ASN A 320 -12.52 0.05 22.86
CA ASN A 320 -13.93 0.27 23.15
C ASN A 320 -14.73 0.29 21.82
N PRO A 321 -16.07 0.38 21.85
CA PRO A 321 -16.88 0.37 20.62
C PRO A 321 -16.61 1.51 19.64
N ALA A 322 -16.05 2.63 20.10
CA ALA A 322 -15.63 3.75 19.28
C ALA A 322 -14.18 3.64 18.77
N THR A 323 -13.44 2.57 19.13
CA THR A 323 -12.10 2.33 18.61
C THR A 323 -12.14 2.14 17.11
N THR A 324 -11.44 3.02 16.40
CA THR A 324 -11.25 2.96 14.96
C THR A 324 -9.80 2.64 14.61
N PHE A 325 -9.65 1.84 13.57
CA PHE A 325 -8.37 1.54 12.95
C PHE A 325 -8.23 2.41 11.71
N GLU A 326 -7.25 3.30 11.68
CA GLU A 326 -6.88 3.93 10.43
C GLU A 326 -6.28 2.91 9.46
N LYS A 327 -6.19 3.29 8.17
CA LYS A 327 -5.64 2.41 7.13
C LYS A 327 -4.26 1.89 7.55
N ASN A 328 -4.08 0.56 7.51
CA ASN A 328 -2.81 -0.13 7.77
C ASN A 328 -2.25 0.05 9.19
N SER A 329 -3.09 0.22 10.24
CA SER A 329 -2.61 0.44 11.63
C SER A 329 -1.51 -0.53 12.09
N PHE A 330 -1.64 -1.83 11.78
CA PHE A 330 -0.73 -2.91 12.18
C PHE A 330 -0.22 -3.74 11.00
N ALA A 331 -0.14 -3.16 9.81
CA ALA A 331 0.29 -3.86 8.61
C ALA A 331 1.82 -4.05 8.56
N HIS A 332 2.29 -5.03 7.77
CA HIS A 332 3.72 -5.31 7.52
C HIS A 332 4.54 -5.71 8.76
N LEU A 333 3.90 -6.14 9.84
CA LEU A 333 4.58 -6.65 11.03
C LEU A 333 5.07 -8.08 10.79
N LYS A 334 6.34 -8.20 10.39
CA LYS A 334 6.95 -9.45 9.91
C LYS A 334 6.96 -10.58 10.93
N SER A 335 7.03 -10.24 12.21
CA SER A 335 7.13 -11.19 13.33
C SER A 335 5.85 -11.33 14.14
N LEU A 336 4.75 -10.68 13.71
CA LEU A 336 3.49 -10.72 14.45
C LEU A 336 2.88 -12.12 14.35
N GLU A 337 2.88 -12.83 15.47
CA GLU A 337 2.38 -14.20 15.58
C GLU A 337 0.96 -14.24 16.17
N ASN A 338 0.65 -13.33 17.11
CA ASN A 338 -0.57 -13.36 17.90
C ASN A 338 -1.26 -11.99 17.99
N VAL A 339 -2.56 -11.95 17.72
CA VAL A 339 -3.41 -10.76 17.91
C VAL A 339 -4.61 -11.16 18.77
N ILE A 340 -4.79 -10.45 19.89
CA ILE A 340 -5.94 -10.62 20.79
C ILE A 340 -6.82 -9.38 20.66
N ILE A 341 -8.07 -9.55 20.25
CA ILE A 341 -9.04 -8.47 20.12
C ILE A 341 -10.16 -8.71 21.14
N SER A 342 -10.39 -7.74 22.02
CA SER A 342 -11.45 -7.82 23.04
C SER A 342 -12.84 -7.64 22.42
N ASN A 343 -13.86 -8.15 23.13
CA ASN A 343 -15.28 -8.14 22.71
C ASN A 343 -15.97 -6.76 22.78
N ASN A 344 -15.18 -5.68 22.64
CA ASN A 344 -15.66 -4.31 22.54
C ASN A 344 -15.37 -3.70 21.16
N ILE A 345 -14.57 -4.36 20.32
CA ILE A 345 -14.20 -3.87 19.00
C ILE A 345 -15.28 -4.22 17.99
N THR A 346 -15.77 -3.23 17.24
CA THR A 346 -16.89 -3.37 16.31
C THR A 346 -16.47 -3.56 14.86
N ASN A 347 -15.24 -3.20 14.49
CA ASN A 347 -14.70 -3.39 13.15
C ASN A 347 -13.22 -3.74 13.16
N ILE A 348 -12.76 -4.43 12.13
CA ILE A 348 -11.34 -4.58 11.81
C ILE A 348 -11.05 -3.66 10.63
N GLY A 349 -10.13 -2.70 10.81
CA GLY A 349 -9.87 -1.66 9.82
C GLY A 349 -9.32 -2.12 8.48
N MET A 350 -9.39 -1.22 7.50
CA MET A 350 -8.77 -1.39 6.18
C MET A 350 -7.27 -1.67 6.31
N GLY A 351 -6.82 -2.81 5.79
CA GLY A 351 -5.42 -3.22 5.82
C GLY A 351 -4.85 -3.45 7.22
N ALA A 352 -5.68 -3.53 8.27
CA ALA A 352 -5.24 -3.49 9.66
C ALA A 352 -4.09 -4.45 9.97
N PHE A 353 -4.14 -5.68 9.44
CA PHE A 353 -3.13 -6.73 9.59
C PHE A 353 -2.62 -7.26 8.24
N GLY A 354 -2.68 -6.42 7.19
CA GLY A 354 -2.17 -6.77 5.87
C GLY A 354 -0.65 -7.02 5.89
N SER A 355 -0.18 -7.97 5.09
CA SER A 355 1.23 -8.38 4.98
C SER A 355 1.84 -8.92 6.27
N CYS A 356 1.04 -9.33 7.26
CA CYS A 356 1.49 -9.98 8.49
C CYS A 356 1.69 -11.49 8.27
N LYS A 357 2.77 -11.86 7.57
CA LYS A 357 3.04 -13.24 7.12
C LYS A 357 3.28 -14.25 8.24
N ALA A 358 3.66 -13.81 9.44
CA ALA A 358 3.84 -14.68 10.60
C ALA A 358 2.54 -14.95 11.38
N LEU A 359 1.45 -14.23 11.08
CA LEU A 359 0.18 -14.33 11.81
C LEU A 359 -0.57 -15.60 11.39
N LYS A 360 -0.47 -16.66 12.18
CA LYS A 360 -1.02 -17.99 11.84
C LYS A 360 -2.49 -18.18 12.19
N SER A 361 -2.95 -17.49 13.22
CA SER A 361 -4.33 -17.57 13.73
C SER A 361 -4.74 -16.29 14.41
N ILE A 362 -6.04 -15.97 14.34
CA ILE A 362 -6.66 -14.88 15.08
C ILE A 362 -8.10 -15.27 15.43
N THR A 363 -8.53 -14.95 16.65
CA THR A 363 -9.95 -15.04 17.05
C THR A 363 -10.59 -13.68 16.87
N ILE A 364 -11.58 -13.59 15.97
CA ILE A 364 -12.39 -12.39 15.79
C ILE A 364 -13.56 -12.46 16.80
N PRO A 365 -13.73 -11.48 17.70
CA PRO A 365 -14.78 -11.54 18.71
C PRO A 365 -16.17 -11.24 18.13
N ASN A 366 -17.22 -11.70 18.81
CA ASN A 366 -18.63 -11.54 18.41
C ASN A 366 -19.14 -10.08 18.44
N SER A 367 -18.33 -9.13 18.88
CA SER A 367 -18.63 -7.71 18.76
C SER A 367 -18.32 -7.15 17.36
N VAL A 368 -17.49 -7.83 16.57
CA VAL A 368 -17.06 -7.34 15.24
C VAL A 368 -18.18 -7.55 14.22
N THR A 369 -18.60 -6.49 13.56
CA THR A 369 -19.65 -6.52 12.53
C THR A 369 -19.12 -6.41 11.11
N SER A 370 -17.87 -5.98 10.93
CA SER A 370 -17.25 -5.85 9.61
C SER A 370 -15.75 -6.11 9.62
N ILE A 371 -15.28 -6.75 8.55
CA ILE A 371 -13.85 -6.95 8.26
C ILE A 371 -13.50 -6.05 7.07
N GLY A 372 -12.60 -5.10 7.29
CA GLY A 372 -12.25 -4.07 6.31
C GLY A 372 -11.50 -4.61 5.08
N LYS A 373 -11.46 -3.78 4.04
CA LYS A 373 -10.73 -4.08 2.79
C LYS A 373 -9.26 -4.39 3.07
N GLY A 374 -8.74 -5.48 2.53
CA GLY A 374 -7.36 -5.89 2.75
C GLY A 374 -6.97 -6.20 4.20
N ALA A 375 -7.93 -6.30 5.14
CA ALA A 375 -7.64 -6.39 6.58
C ALA A 375 -6.60 -7.46 6.95
N PHE A 376 -6.60 -8.59 6.25
CA PHE A 376 -5.68 -9.71 6.44
C PHE A 376 -4.98 -10.11 5.14
N SER A 377 -4.92 -9.24 4.12
CA SER A 377 -4.29 -9.61 2.85
C SER A 377 -2.83 -10.04 3.07
N GLN A 378 -2.35 -11.05 2.34
CA GLN A 378 -1.00 -11.60 2.47
C GLN A 378 -0.61 -12.02 3.91
N SER A 379 -1.60 -12.33 4.76
CA SER A 379 -1.34 -12.87 6.10
C SER A 379 -0.98 -14.34 6.04
N GLY A 380 -0.32 -14.83 7.10
CA GLY A 380 0.04 -16.24 7.27
C GLY A 380 -1.09 -17.11 7.82
N LEU A 381 -2.33 -16.63 7.80
CA LEU A 381 -3.47 -17.33 8.43
C LEU A 381 -3.64 -18.70 7.80
N THR A 382 -3.82 -19.72 8.64
CA THR A 382 -3.99 -21.11 8.19
C THR A 382 -5.46 -21.54 8.15
N SER A 383 -6.24 -21.06 9.11
CA SER A 383 -7.69 -21.20 9.18
C SER A 383 -8.30 -20.01 9.90
N ILE A 384 -9.56 -19.68 9.61
CA ILE A 384 -10.29 -18.65 10.37
C ILE A 384 -11.79 -18.94 10.44
N THR A 385 -12.39 -18.65 11.60
CA THR A 385 -13.84 -18.69 11.79
C THR A 385 -14.36 -17.26 11.90
N ILE A 386 -15.25 -16.89 11.00
CA ILE A 386 -15.91 -15.59 11.02
C ILE A 386 -17.11 -15.66 11.99
N PRO A 387 -17.25 -14.75 12.97
CA PRO A 387 -18.34 -14.79 13.93
C PRO A 387 -19.69 -14.35 13.32
N ASN A 388 -20.79 -14.83 13.90
CA ASN A 388 -22.17 -14.55 13.45
C ASN A 388 -22.59 -13.07 13.52
N SER A 389 -21.76 -12.21 14.10
CA SER A 389 -21.97 -10.77 14.12
C SER A 389 -21.51 -10.08 12.83
N VAL A 390 -20.64 -10.71 12.04
CA VAL A 390 -20.07 -10.11 10.83
C VAL A 390 -21.11 -10.10 9.71
N ILE A 391 -21.28 -8.93 9.10
CA ILE A 391 -22.18 -8.67 7.98
C ILE A 391 -21.41 -8.53 6.66
N THR A 392 -20.20 -7.96 6.71
CA THR A 392 -19.42 -7.63 5.51
C THR A 392 -17.98 -8.11 5.63
N ILE A 393 -17.51 -8.81 4.58
CA ILE A 393 -16.09 -9.09 4.30
C ILE A 393 -15.66 -8.18 3.14
N GLY A 394 -14.79 -7.22 3.44
CA GLY A 394 -14.36 -6.20 2.50
C GLY A 394 -13.44 -6.72 1.37
N ALA A 395 -13.30 -5.91 0.33
CA ALA A 395 -12.54 -6.27 -0.86
C ALA A 395 -11.09 -6.64 -0.52
N GLY A 396 -10.62 -7.76 -1.05
CA GLY A 396 -9.29 -8.28 -0.76
C GLY A 396 -9.00 -8.61 0.71
N ALA A 397 -10.00 -8.70 1.60
CA ALA A 397 -9.78 -8.91 3.04
C ALA A 397 -8.84 -10.08 3.36
N PHE A 398 -8.90 -11.15 2.58
CA PHE A 398 -8.06 -12.35 2.68
C PHE A 398 -7.33 -12.67 1.36
N SER A 399 -7.05 -11.65 0.54
CA SER A 399 -6.35 -11.87 -0.72
C SER A 399 -4.89 -12.27 -0.49
N TYR A 400 -4.37 -13.19 -1.30
CA TYR A 400 -3.01 -13.73 -1.22
C TYR A 400 -2.65 -14.34 0.14
N CYS A 401 -3.65 -14.79 0.90
CA CYS A 401 -3.45 -15.63 2.08
C CYS A 401 -3.15 -17.07 1.64
N GLU A 402 -1.96 -17.30 1.10
CA GLU A 402 -1.55 -18.59 0.48
C GLU A 402 -1.56 -19.78 1.47
N SER A 403 -1.44 -19.49 2.77
CA SER A 403 -1.51 -20.50 3.84
C SER A 403 -2.93 -20.83 4.29
N LEU A 404 -3.94 -20.02 3.90
CA LEU A 404 -5.31 -20.15 4.40
C LEU A 404 -6.01 -21.32 3.72
N LYS A 405 -6.06 -22.48 4.38
CA LYS A 405 -6.64 -23.71 3.81
C LYS A 405 -8.15 -23.80 4.00
N SER A 406 -8.67 -23.26 5.10
CA SER A 406 -10.10 -23.28 5.42
C SER A 406 -10.60 -21.98 6.03
N ILE A 407 -11.85 -21.65 5.74
CA ILE A 407 -12.56 -20.54 6.38
C ILE A 407 -14.02 -20.94 6.60
N THR A 408 -14.55 -20.62 7.78
CA THR A 408 -15.98 -20.76 8.08
C THR A 408 -16.64 -19.40 8.01
N ILE A 409 -17.61 -19.22 7.10
CA ILE A 409 -18.35 -17.97 6.91
C ILE A 409 -19.83 -18.21 7.30
N PRO A 410 -20.38 -17.46 8.27
CA PRO A 410 -21.76 -17.63 8.72
C PRO A 410 -22.78 -16.95 7.80
N ASN A 411 -24.05 -17.37 7.88
CA ASN A 411 -25.18 -16.78 7.14
C ASN A 411 -25.55 -15.35 7.58
N SER A 412 -24.86 -14.79 8.58
CA SER A 412 -24.95 -13.35 8.88
C SER A 412 -24.21 -12.50 7.84
N VAL A 413 -23.24 -13.07 7.12
CA VAL A 413 -22.47 -12.36 6.10
C VAL A 413 -23.32 -12.18 4.86
N ILE A 414 -23.70 -10.93 4.59
CA ILE A 414 -24.52 -10.55 3.43
C ILE A 414 -23.61 -10.18 2.25
N ASN A 415 -22.47 -9.55 2.53
CA ASN A 415 -21.58 -9.01 1.50
C ASN A 415 -20.19 -9.64 1.58
N ILE A 416 -19.78 -10.28 0.49
CA ILE A 416 -18.39 -10.68 0.22
C ILE A 416 -17.95 -9.84 -0.98
N GLU A 417 -17.18 -8.79 -0.73
CA GLU A 417 -16.75 -7.86 -1.79
C GLU A 417 -15.68 -8.48 -2.71
N GLY A 418 -15.49 -7.87 -3.88
CA GLY A 418 -14.58 -8.38 -4.91
C GLY A 418 -13.15 -8.62 -4.42
N SER A 419 -12.49 -9.61 -5.02
CA SER A 419 -11.14 -10.10 -4.63
C SER A 419 -11.00 -10.58 -3.18
N ALA A 420 -12.06 -10.68 -2.36
CA ALA A 420 -11.96 -10.98 -0.93
C ALA A 420 -11.06 -12.18 -0.61
N PHE A 421 -11.04 -13.21 -1.46
CA PHE A 421 -10.23 -14.42 -1.31
C PHE A 421 -9.26 -14.66 -2.47
N SER A 422 -9.04 -13.68 -3.35
CA SER A 422 -8.18 -13.82 -4.53
C SER A 422 -6.78 -14.26 -4.15
N GLY A 423 -6.24 -15.32 -4.74
CA GLY A 423 -4.92 -15.86 -4.45
C GLY A 423 -4.79 -16.57 -3.10
N SER A 424 -5.91 -16.85 -2.41
CA SER A 424 -5.88 -17.59 -1.15
C SER A 424 -5.59 -19.09 -1.37
N GLY A 425 -5.05 -19.74 -0.35
CA GLY A 425 -4.75 -21.17 -0.34
C GLY A 425 -5.94 -22.09 -0.10
N LEU A 426 -7.18 -21.59 -0.24
CA LEU A 426 -8.39 -22.31 0.14
C LEU A 426 -8.52 -23.60 -0.68
N THR A 427 -8.79 -24.72 -0.02
CA THR A 427 -9.09 -25.99 -0.69
C THR A 427 -10.58 -26.19 -0.94
N SER A 428 -11.41 -25.58 -0.08
CA SER A 428 -12.86 -25.62 -0.19
C SER A 428 -13.50 -24.34 0.34
N ILE A 429 -14.65 -23.96 -0.21
CA ILE A 429 -15.46 -22.86 0.30
C ILE A 429 -16.96 -23.17 0.22
N THR A 430 -17.69 -22.83 1.28
CA THR A 430 -19.16 -22.76 1.27
C THR A 430 -19.56 -21.29 1.33
N ILE A 431 -20.22 -20.82 0.27
CA ILE A 431 -20.72 -19.44 0.22
C ILE A 431 -22.02 -19.37 1.05
N PRO A 432 -22.18 -18.38 1.95
CA PRO A 432 -23.37 -18.29 2.81
C PRO A 432 -24.67 -18.04 2.04
N ASN A 433 -25.78 -18.59 2.53
CA ASN A 433 -27.10 -18.50 1.87
C ASN A 433 -27.64 -17.06 1.73
N SER A 434 -27.13 -16.15 2.56
CA SER A 434 -27.44 -14.72 2.56
C SER A 434 -26.80 -13.94 1.41
N VAL A 435 -25.79 -14.49 0.75
CA VAL A 435 -25.07 -13.83 -0.35
C VAL A 435 -25.86 -14.02 -1.65
N THR A 436 -26.02 -12.93 -2.42
CA THR A 436 -26.82 -12.91 -3.66
C THR A 436 -25.97 -12.80 -4.94
N LYS A 437 -24.68 -12.51 -4.82
CA LYS A 437 -23.75 -12.41 -5.96
C LYS A 437 -22.36 -12.88 -5.55
N ILE A 438 -21.67 -13.57 -6.46
CA ILE A 438 -20.22 -13.77 -6.35
C ILE A 438 -19.57 -12.59 -7.07
N GLU A 439 -18.93 -11.70 -6.34
CA GLU A 439 -18.34 -10.47 -6.89
C GLU A 439 -17.09 -10.76 -7.74
N ASP A 440 -16.65 -9.73 -8.46
CA ASP A 440 -15.52 -9.83 -9.38
C ASP A 440 -14.25 -10.26 -8.64
N TRP A 441 -13.47 -11.14 -9.24
CA TRP A 441 -12.20 -11.68 -8.76
C TRP A 441 -12.25 -12.40 -7.40
N THR A 442 -13.44 -12.64 -6.83
CA THR A 442 -13.61 -13.09 -5.42
C THR A 442 -12.71 -14.27 -5.05
N PHE A 443 -12.63 -15.30 -5.90
CA PHE A 443 -11.79 -16.50 -5.72
C PHE A 443 -10.77 -16.67 -6.85
N SER A 444 -10.43 -15.60 -7.57
CA SER A 444 -9.43 -15.63 -8.64
C SER A 444 -8.08 -16.12 -8.09
N TYR A 445 -7.27 -16.83 -8.87
CA TYR A 445 -5.95 -17.37 -8.47
C TYR A 445 -5.96 -18.32 -7.26
N CYS A 446 -7.11 -18.80 -6.77
CA CYS A 446 -7.19 -19.83 -5.74
C CYS A 446 -6.80 -21.21 -6.30
N SER A 447 -5.51 -21.40 -6.57
CA SER A 447 -5.01 -22.56 -7.30
C SER A 447 -5.18 -23.90 -6.58
N ASP A 448 -5.38 -23.88 -5.25
CA ASP A 448 -5.63 -25.06 -4.42
C ASP A 448 -7.12 -25.42 -4.31
N LEU A 449 -8.02 -24.55 -4.77
CA LEU A 449 -9.47 -24.68 -4.59
C LEU A 449 -10.02 -25.84 -5.41
N GLN A 450 -10.64 -26.79 -4.72
CA GLN A 450 -11.20 -28.01 -5.29
C GLN A 450 -12.73 -28.04 -5.18
N PHE A 451 -13.28 -27.58 -4.05
CA PHE A 451 -14.71 -27.69 -3.76
C PHE A 451 -15.33 -26.33 -3.50
N VAL A 452 -16.39 -26.01 -4.23
CA VAL A 452 -17.15 -24.77 -4.06
C VAL A 452 -18.62 -25.12 -3.92
N THR A 453 -19.25 -24.72 -2.81
CA THR A 453 -20.69 -24.78 -2.62
C THR A 453 -21.29 -23.40 -2.86
N ILE A 454 -22.05 -23.26 -3.95
CA ILE A 454 -22.79 -22.05 -4.31
C ILE A 454 -24.26 -22.24 -3.85
N PRO A 455 -24.83 -21.34 -3.03
CA PRO A 455 -26.21 -21.45 -2.58
C PRO A 455 -27.22 -20.99 -3.64
N ASP A 456 -28.46 -21.47 -3.55
CA ASP A 456 -29.55 -21.18 -4.49
C ASP A 456 -29.95 -19.69 -4.54
N GLY A 457 -29.46 -18.84 -3.64
CA GLY A 457 -29.71 -17.39 -3.65
C GLY A 457 -28.90 -16.61 -4.70
N ILE A 458 -27.82 -17.17 -5.25
CA ILE A 458 -26.86 -16.45 -6.10
C ILE A 458 -27.45 -16.15 -7.48
N LYS A 459 -27.41 -14.87 -7.89
CA LYS A 459 -27.98 -14.37 -9.15
C LYS A 459 -26.96 -14.26 -10.29
N SER A 460 -25.69 -14.02 -9.96
CA SER A 460 -24.64 -13.87 -10.96
C SER A 460 -23.27 -14.28 -10.42
N ILE A 461 -22.41 -14.71 -11.35
CA ILE A 461 -20.99 -14.98 -11.11
C ILE A 461 -20.20 -13.87 -11.79
N GLY A 462 -19.44 -13.11 -11.01
CA GLY A 462 -18.69 -11.94 -11.46
C GLY A 462 -17.52 -12.23 -12.39
N GLU A 463 -16.92 -11.16 -12.89
CA GLU A 463 -15.72 -11.21 -13.73
C GLU A 463 -14.57 -11.91 -13.00
N ARG A 464 -13.89 -12.86 -13.65
CA ARG A 464 -12.71 -13.57 -13.12
C ARG A 464 -12.93 -14.24 -11.76
N ALA A 465 -14.19 -14.48 -11.36
CA ALA A 465 -14.54 -14.94 -10.02
C ALA A 465 -13.79 -16.22 -9.60
N PHE A 466 -13.52 -17.14 -10.52
CA PHE A 466 -12.77 -18.38 -10.35
C PHE A 466 -11.66 -18.55 -11.40
N GLU A 467 -11.14 -17.44 -11.95
CA GLU A 467 -10.02 -17.48 -12.90
C GLU A 467 -8.80 -18.19 -12.25
N ARG A 468 -8.14 -19.08 -12.98
CA ARG A 468 -6.94 -19.83 -12.52
C ARG A 468 -7.14 -20.69 -11.27
N CYS A 469 -8.38 -21.10 -10.98
CA CYS A 469 -8.68 -22.17 -10.02
C CYS A 469 -8.33 -23.55 -10.63
N ARG A 470 -7.03 -23.84 -10.73
CA ARG A 470 -6.51 -25.00 -11.50
C ARG A 470 -6.90 -26.37 -10.95
N LYS A 471 -7.23 -26.49 -9.66
CA LYS A 471 -7.71 -27.75 -9.05
C LYS A 471 -9.24 -27.86 -8.99
N LEU A 472 -9.98 -26.83 -9.44
CA LEU A 472 -11.43 -26.85 -9.48
C LEU A 472 -11.88 -27.62 -10.73
N THR A 473 -12.15 -28.92 -10.56
CA THR A 473 -12.50 -29.81 -11.68
C THR A 473 -13.98 -29.87 -12.01
N SER A 474 -14.84 -29.53 -11.04
CA SER A 474 -16.29 -29.47 -11.21
C SER A 474 -16.90 -28.40 -10.31
N ILE A 475 -17.97 -27.77 -10.76
CA ILE A 475 -18.76 -26.83 -9.96
C ILE A 475 -20.24 -26.91 -10.37
N THR A 476 -21.13 -26.86 -9.38
CA THR A 476 -22.59 -26.78 -9.62
C THR A 476 -23.00 -25.32 -9.62
N ILE A 477 -23.52 -24.84 -10.76
CA ILE A 477 -24.12 -23.51 -10.88
C ILE A 477 -25.63 -23.64 -10.58
N PRO A 478 -26.19 -22.95 -9.58
CA PRO A 478 -27.60 -23.09 -9.23
C PRO A 478 -28.52 -22.42 -10.27
N ASN A 479 -29.78 -22.88 -10.33
CA ASN A 479 -30.81 -22.40 -11.28
C ASN A 479 -31.26 -20.94 -11.07
N SER A 480 -30.71 -20.26 -10.08
CA SER A 480 -30.94 -18.84 -9.82
C SER A 480 -29.95 -17.93 -10.56
N VAL A 481 -28.85 -18.48 -11.06
CA VAL A 481 -27.82 -17.72 -11.78
C VAL A 481 -28.31 -17.38 -13.19
N THR A 482 -28.32 -16.10 -13.53
CA THR A 482 -28.73 -15.62 -14.87
C THR A 482 -27.55 -15.24 -15.75
N SER A 483 -26.38 -14.95 -15.18
CA SER A 483 -25.19 -14.55 -15.93
C SER A 483 -23.88 -15.10 -15.36
N ILE A 484 -22.96 -15.42 -16.28
CA ILE A 484 -21.58 -15.82 -16.01
C ILE A 484 -20.65 -14.75 -16.59
N GLY A 485 -19.86 -14.10 -15.74
CA GLY A 485 -19.03 -12.94 -16.11
C GLY A 485 -17.84 -13.26 -17.02
N GLU A 486 -17.17 -12.20 -17.49
CA GLU A 486 -15.95 -12.30 -18.29
C GLU A 486 -14.87 -13.09 -17.54
N SER A 487 -14.24 -14.05 -18.21
CA SER A 487 -13.16 -14.89 -17.67
C SER A 487 -13.52 -15.60 -16.35
N ALA A 488 -14.81 -15.73 -16.00
CA ALA A 488 -15.26 -16.20 -14.69
C ALA A 488 -14.61 -17.53 -14.27
N PHE A 489 -14.35 -18.43 -15.23
CA PHE A 489 -13.71 -19.72 -15.03
C PHE A 489 -12.47 -19.91 -15.92
N SER A 490 -11.91 -18.84 -16.49
CA SER A 490 -10.75 -18.93 -17.40
C SER A 490 -9.55 -19.57 -16.70
N TYR A 491 -8.82 -20.46 -17.39
CA TYR A 491 -7.70 -21.26 -16.86
C TYR A 491 -8.04 -22.10 -15.61
N SER A 492 -9.31 -22.44 -15.39
CA SER A 492 -9.71 -23.37 -14.33
C SER A 492 -9.49 -24.83 -14.74
N GLY A 493 -9.47 -25.73 -13.74
CA GLY A 493 -9.33 -27.18 -13.97
C GLY A 493 -10.60 -27.87 -14.47
N LEU A 494 -11.65 -27.13 -14.83
CA LEU A 494 -12.98 -27.69 -15.06
C LEU A 494 -12.96 -28.71 -16.21
N THR A 495 -13.40 -29.93 -15.91
CA THR A 495 -13.53 -31.02 -16.88
C THR A 495 -14.95 -31.22 -17.41
N SER A 496 -15.93 -30.59 -16.75
CA SER A 496 -17.33 -30.58 -17.16
C SER A 496 -18.03 -29.40 -16.50
N ILE A 497 -19.09 -28.89 -17.13
CA ILE A 497 -19.93 -27.84 -16.54
C ILE A 497 -21.39 -28.05 -16.96
N ASN A 498 -22.30 -27.96 -15.99
CA ASN A 498 -23.74 -27.89 -16.27
C ASN A 498 -24.17 -26.42 -16.21
N ILE A 499 -24.60 -25.87 -17.34
CA ILE A 499 -25.10 -24.51 -17.44
C ILE A 499 -26.63 -24.55 -17.24
N PRO A 500 -27.19 -23.95 -16.18
CA PRO A 500 -28.60 -24.06 -15.88
C PRO A 500 -29.46 -23.25 -16.86
N ASN A 501 -30.73 -23.66 -17.02
CA ASN A 501 -31.72 -23.03 -17.93
C ASN A 501 -32.06 -21.56 -17.58
N SER A 502 -31.55 -21.04 -16.48
CA SER A 502 -31.69 -19.64 -16.09
C SER A 502 -30.64 -18.73 -16.73
N VAL A 503 -29.52 -19.28 -17.20
CA VAL A 503 -28.42 -18.48 -17.76
C VAL A 503 -28.79 -17.97 -19.14
N THR A 504 -28.70 -16.65 -19.32
CA THR A 504 -28.91 -15.95 -20.59
C THR A 504 -27.61 -15.44 -21.20
N ASP A 505 -26.59 -15.20 -20.37
CA ASP A 505 -25.36 -14.51 -20.77
C ASP A 505 -24.11 -15.24 -20.27
N ILE A 506 -23.21 -15.56 -21.21
CA ILE A 506 -21.87 -16.10 -20.96
C ILE A 506 -20.85 -15.08 -21.44
N GLY A 507 -20.03 -14.56 -20.51
CA GLY A 507 -19.08 -13.49 -20.77
C GLY A 507 -17.91 -13.87 -21.70
N LYS A 508 -17.17 -12.85 -22.12
CA LYS A 508 -15.92 -12.99 -22.87
C LYS A 508 -14.97 -13.93 -22.13
N THR A 509 -14.32 -14.85 -22.85
CA THR A 509 -13.33 -15.80 -22.32
C THR A 509 -13.75 -16.56 -21.06
N ALA A 510 -15.06 -16.67 -20.77
CA ALA A 510 -15.59 -17.19 -19.51
C ALA A 510 -15.05 -18.58 -19.14
N PHE A 511 -14.81 -19.45 -20.12
CA PHE A 511 -14.27 -20.79 -19.98
C PHE A 511 -13.03 -21.01 -20.84
N GLU A 512 -12.28 -19.94 -21.12
CA GLU A 512 -11.04 -20.03 -21.90
C GLU A 512 -10.02 -20.92 -21.17
N TYR A 513 -9.31 -21.79 -21.89
CA TYR A 513 -8.30 -22.72 -21.33
C TYR A 513 -8.81 -23.67 -20.23
N CYS A 514 -10.09 -24.05 -20.27
CA CYS A 514 -10.65 -25.18 -19.49
C CYS A 514 -10.45 -26.54 -20.20
N HIS A 515 -11.02 -27.62 -19.63
CA HIS A 515 -10.90 -29.00 -20.15
C HIS A 515 -12.26 -29.73 -20.27
N LEU A 516 -13.30 -29.02 -20.72
CA LEU A 516 -14.72 -29.31 -20.47
C LEU A 516 -15.33 -30.53 -21.18
N GLY A 517 -14.64 -31.17 -22.12
CA GLY A 517 -15.17 -32.32 -22.84
C GLY A 517 -16.45 -31.98 -23.63
N ALA A 518 -17.55 -32.70 -23.41
CA ALA A 518 -18.82 -32.43 -24.08
C ALA A 518 -19.72 -31.51 -23.23
N ILE A 519 -20.29 -30.47 -23.83
CA ILE A 519 -21.21 -29.55 -23.16
C ILE A 519 -22.54 -29.48 -23.91
N SER A 520 -23.65 -29.48 -23.16
CA SER A 520 -24.96 -29.08 -23.65
C SER A 520 -25.29 -27.68 -23.14
N MET A 521 -25.56 -26.73 -24.05
CA MET A 521 -26.02 -25.40 -23.68
C MET A 521 -27.55 -25.36 -23.60
N PRO A 522 -28.13 -24.68 -22.60
CA PRO A 522 -29.57 -24.53 -22.52
C PRO A 522 -30.09 -23.50 -23.54
N ASN A 523 -31.34 -23.66 -23.97
CA ASN A 523 -31.99 -22.76 -24.93
C ASN A 523 -32.19 -21.33 -24.42
N SER A 524 -31.96 -21.08 -23.13
CA SER A 524 -32.01 -19.75 -22.52
C SER A 524 -30.81 -18.88 -22.89
N VAL A 525 -29.67 -19.45 -23.29
CA VAL A 525 -28.45 -18.69 -23.58
C VAL A 525 -28.66 -17.87 -24.85
N ILE A 526 -28.61 -16.55 -24.72
CA ILE A 526 -28.76 -15.60 -25.83
C ILE A 526 -27.38 -15.14 -26.29
N ASN A 527 -26.49 -14.83 -25.35
CA ASN A 527 -25.19 -14.24 -25.61
C ASN A 527 -24.04 -15.18 -25.21
N ILE A 528 -23.14 -15.45 -26.15
CA ILE A 528 -21.88 -16.16 -25.92
C ILE A 528 -20.75 -15.21 -26.31
N GLY A 529 -19.95 -14.77 -25.33
CA GLY A 529 -18.90 -13.78 -25.53
C GLY A 529 -17.75 -14.22 -26.45
N GLU A 530 -16.95 -13.24 -26.88
CA GLU A 530 -15.70 -13.46 -27.62
C GLU A 530 -14.81 -14.44 -26.85
N GLY A 531 -14.28 -15.47 -27.52
CA GLY A 531 -13.39 -16.44 -26.89
C GLY A 531 -13.98 -17.25 -25.73
N ALA A 532 -15.31 -17.23 -25.48
CA ALA A 532 -15.90 -17.80 -24.27
C ALA A 532 -15.51 -19.26 -24.00
N PHE A 533 -15.25 -20.04 -25.05
CA PHE A 533 -14.82 -21.44 -24.98
C PHE A 533 -13.51 -21.68 -25.74
N SER A 534 -12.69 -20.65 -25.94
CA SER A 534 -11.37 -20.78 -26.57
C SER A 534 -10.47 -21.76 -25.79
N TYR A 535 -9.82 -22.70 -26.49
CA TYR A 535 -8.91 -23.70 -25.93
C TYR A 535 -9.51 -24.53 -24.77
N SER A 536 -10.83 -24.70 -24.74
CA SER A 536 -11.55 -25.28 -23.59
C SER A 536 -11.66 -26.81 -23.60
N GLY A 537 -10.96 -27.49 -24.52
CA GLY A 537 -10.99 -28.95 -24.62
C GLY A 537 -12.33 -29.54 -25.10
N LEU A 538 -13.17 -28.73 -25.76
CA LEU A 538 -14.47 -29.18 -26.25
C LEU A 538 -14.36 -30.31 -27.27
N THR A 539 -15.16 -31.36 -27.07
CA THR A 539 -15.34 -32.49 -28.00
C THR A 539 -16.62 -32.34 -28.83
N SER A 540 -17.67 -31.78 -28.23
CA SER A 540 -18.92 -31.45 -28.89
C SER A 540 -19.66 -30.35 -28.15
N ILE A 541 -20.41 -29.53 -28.88
CA ILE A 541 -21.28 -28.51 -28.30
C ILE A 541 -22.57 -28.38 -29.11
N ASN A 542 -23.69 -28.26 -28.41
CA ASN A 542 -24.95 -27.83 -29.02
C ASN A 542 -25.11 -26.32 -28.83
N ILE A 543 -25.07 -25.55 -29.92
CA ILE A 543 -25.34 -24.10 -29.89
C ILE A 543 -26.86 -23.91 -29.91
N PRO A 544 -27.47 -23.17 -28.97
CA PRO A 544 -28.92 -23.06 -28.90
C PRO A 544 -29.49 -22.15 -29.99
N ASN A 545 -30.74 -22.39 -30.39
CA ASN A 545 -31.42 -21.61 -31.45
C ASN A 545 -31.67 -20.14 -31.09
N SER A 546 -31.51 -19.76 -29.83
CA SER A 546 -31.55 -18.38 -29.33
C SER A 546 -30.33 -17.55 -29.76
N VAL A 547 -29.20 -18.19 -30.08
CA VAL A 547 -27.96 -17.51 -30.48
C VAL A 547 -28.08 -17.02 -31.92
N THR A 548 -27.85 -15.72 -32.11
CA THR A 548 -27.90 -15.06 -33.42
C THR A 548 -26.53 -14.79 -34.02
N ARG A 549 -25.47 -14.84 -33.22
CA ARG A 549 -24.09 -14.57 -33.65
C ARG A 549 -23.13 -15.50 -32.92
N ILE A 550 -22.17 -16.06 -33.66
CA ILE A 550 -21.03 -16.75 -33.08
C ILE A 550 -19.86 -15.76 -33.12
N MET A 551 -19.48 -15.27 -31.95
CA MET A 551 -18.51 -14.19 -31.78
C MET A 551 -17.10 -14.63 -32.16
N LYS A 552 -16.21 -13.63 -32.28
CA LYS A 552 -14.79 -13.87 -32.54
C LYS A 552 -14.18 -14.86 -31.53
N ASP A 553 -13.32 -15.75 -32.04
CA ASP A 553 -12.58 -16.77 -31.27
C ASP A 553 -13.45 -17.71 -30.39
N THR A 554 -14.80 -17.68 -30.44
CA THR A 554 -15.66 -18.32 -29.42
C THR A 554 -15.29 -19.78 -29.10
N PHE A 555 -14.97 -20.59 -30.12
CA PHE A 555 -14.58 -22.00 -30.00
C PHE A 555 -13.17 -22.27 -30.52
N LYS A 556 -12.34 -21.24 -30.69
CA LYS A 556 -10.97 -21.38 -31.21
C LYS A 556 -10.15 -22.39 -30.41
N GLY A 557 -9.33 -23.17 -31.08
CA GLY A 557 -8.41 -24.13 -30.45
C GLY A 557 -9.10 -25.34 -29.81
N CYS A 558 -10.40 -25.56 -30.05
CA CYS A 558 -11.11 -26.77 -29.62
C CYS A 558 -10.76 -27.97 -30.52
N GLY A 559 -9.49 -28.37 -30.49
CA GLY A 559 -8.91 -29.35 -31.41
C GLY A 559 -9.49 -30.77 -31.32
N LEU A 560 -10.27 -31.09 -30.28
CA LEU A 560 -10.96 -32.37 -30.12
C LEU A 560 -12.34 -32.40 -30.79
N MET A 561 -12.87 -31.25 -31.20
CA MET A 561 -14.19 -31.16 -31.84
C MET A 561 -14.12 -31.57 -33.31
N THR A 562 -14.89 -32.60 -33.68
CA THR A 562 -14.89 -33.19 -35.04
C THR A 562 -16.10 -32.82 -35.88
N SER A 563 -17.18 -32.32 -35.27
CA SER A 563 -18.38 -31.90 -35.99
C SER A 563 -19.06 -30.74 -35.29
N ILE A 564 -19.73 -29.88 -36.07
CA ILE A 564 -20.55 -28.79 -35.53
C ILE A 564 -21.80 -28.56 -36.36
N VAL A 565 -22.91 -28.28 -35.68
CA VAL A 565 -24.16 -27.81 -36.28
C VAL A 565 -24.36 -26.35 -35.88
N ILE A 566 -24.35 -25.47 -36.87
CA ILE A 566 -24.65 -24.05 -36.70
C ILE A 566 -26.17 -23.87 -36.82
N PRO A 567 -26.86 -23.36 -35.78
CA PRO A 567 -28.31 -23.20 -35.79
C PRO A 567 -28.82 -22.26 -36.89
N ASN A 568 -30.07 -22.47 -37.30
CA ASN A 568 -30.71 -21.67 -38.36
C ASN A 568 -30.87 -20.19 -38.02
N ASN A 569 -30.87 -19.80 -36.73
CA ASN A 569 -31.01 -18.40 -36.34
C ASN A 569 -29.68 -17.63 -36.30
N VAL A 570 -28.54 -18.31 -36.46
CA VAL A 570 -27.24 -17.63 -36.55
C VAL A 570 -27.18 -16.84 -37.86
N ILE A 571 -26.87 -15.54 -37.75
CA ILE A 571 -26.71 -14.60 -38.84
C ILE A 571 -25.23 -14.45 -39.20
N ASN A 572 -24.34 -14.40 -38.21
CA ASN A 572 -22.91 -14.17 -38.43
C ASN A 572 -22.06 -15.22 -37.71
N ILE A 573 -21.09 -15.77 -38.43
CA ILE A 573 -19.96 -16.50 -37.86
C ILE A 573 -18.75 -15.56 -37.97
N GLU A 574 -18.21 -15.10 -36.85
CA GLU A 574 -17.17 -14.07 -36.82
C GLU A 574 -15.74 -14.63 -36.96
N GLU A 575 -14.74 -13.73 -36.88
CA GLU A 575 -13.32 -14.05 -37.06
C GLU A 575 -12.88 -15.20 -36.14
N ALA A 576 -12.21 -16.19 -36.71
CA ALA A 576 -11.59 -17.29 -35.98
C ALA A 576 -12.52 -18.10 -35.04
N ALA A 577 -13.85 -18.01 -35.23
CA ALA A 577 -14.85 -18.62 -34.35
C ALA A 577 -14.61 -20.11 -34.05
N PHE A 578 -14.11 -20.88 -35.03
CA PHE A 578 -13.75 -22.29 -34.92
C PHE A 578 -12.31 -22.58 -35.40
N GLU A 579 -11.45 -21.55 -35.42
CA GLU A 579 -10.05 -21.71 -35.84
C GLU A 579 -9.35 -22.81 -35.03
N GLY A 580 -8.62 -23.71 -35.69
CA GLY A 580 -7.86 -24.78 -35.03
C GLY A 580 -8.71 -25.92 -34.45
N CYS A 581 -10.01 -25.98 -34.77
CA CYS A 581 -10.83 -27.16 -34.47
C CYS A 581 -10.55 -28.29 -35.46
N SER A 582 -10.65 -29.57 -35.07
CA SER A 582 -10.46 -30.72 -35.98
C SER A 582 -11.73 -31.10 -36.76
N LEU A 583 -12.52 -30.11 -37.20
CA LEU A 583 -13.84 -30.34 -37.81
C LEU A 583 -13.73 -31.12 -39.13
N ARG A 584 -14.52 -32.18 -39.25
CA ARG A 584 -14.71 -32.99 -40.47
C ARG A 584 -16.06 -32.72 -41.11
N THR A 585 -17.09 -32.52 -40.28
CA THR A 585 -18.48 -32.29 -40.70
C THR A 585 -18.97 -30.96 -40.15
N ILE A 586 -19.53 -30.13 -41.03
CA ILE A 586 -20.09 -28.83 -40.66
C ILE A 586 -21.46 -28.70 -41.30
N THR A 587 -22.47 -28.39 -40.50
CA THR A 587 -23.79 -27.99 -40.98
C THR A 587 -23.97 -26.50 -40.72
N ILE A 588 -24.22 -25.72 -41.77
CA ILE A 588 -24.41 -24.26 -41.68
C ILE A 588 -25.90 -23.95 -41.77
N GLY A 589 -26.42 -23.21 -40.79
CA GLY A 589 -27.81 -22.79 -40.72
C GLY A 589 -28.23 -21.89 -41.89
N ASN A 590 -29.51 -21.98 -42.29
CA ASN A 590 -30.03 -21.35 -43.50
C ASN A 590 -30.30 -19.83 -43.40
N LYS A 591 -29.95 -19.16 -42.30
CA LYS A 591 -29.96 -17.69 -42.20
C LYS A 591 -28.56 -17.08 -42.06
N VAL A 592 -27.50 -17.90 -42.06
CA VAL A 592 -26.12 -17.37 -41.98
C VAL A 592 -25.87 -16.49 -43.19
N LYS A 593 -25.46 -15.25 -42.94
CA LYS A 593 -25.19 -14.20 -43.93
C LYS A 593 -23.70 -14.03 -44.19
N SER A 594 -22.86 -14.22 -43.18
CA SER A 594 -21.41 -14.06 -43.33
C SER A 594 -20.61 -15.11 -42.59
N ILE A 595 -19.51 -15.54 -43.21
CA ILE A 595 -18.48 -16.39 -42.62
C ILE A 595 -17.20 -15.57 -42.54
N GLY A 596 -16.77 -15.28 -41.32
CA GLY A 596 -15.69 -14.36 -41.00
C GLY A 596 -14.30 -14.91 -41.30
N LYS A 597 -13.32 -14.00 -41.24
CA LYS A 597 -11.91 -14.30 -41.49
C LYS A 597 -11.44 -15.46 -40.61
N ARG A 598 -10.76 -16.45 -41.19
CA ARG A 598 -10.26 -17.64 -40.47
C ARG A 598 -11.31 -18.46 -39.69
N ALA A 599 -12.61 -18.26 -39.91
CA ALA A 599 -13.68 -18.88 -39.09
C ALA A 599 -13.54 -20.39 -38.89
N PHE A 600 -13.10 -21.14 -39.91
CA PHE A 600 -12.85 -22.58 -39.90
C PHE A 600 -11.42 -22.91 -40.37
N PHE A 601 -10.46 -22.04 -40.04
CA PHE A 601 -9.06 -22.20 -40.40
C PHE A 601 -8.42 -23.42 -39.71
N GLY A 602 -7.64 -24.21 -40.45
CA GLY A 602 -6.83 -25.30 -39.88
C GLY A 602 -7.65 -26.50 -39.40
N SER A 603 -8.82 -26.74 -40.01
CA SER A 603 -9.67 -27.90 -39.73
C SER A 603 -9.35 -29.11 -40.63
N LYS A 604 -10.17 -30.17 -40.56
CA LYS A 604 -10.01 -31.42 -41.30
C LYS A 604 -11.19 -31.66 -42.27
N ILE A 605 -11.73 -30.58 -42.83
CA ILE A 605 -12.94 -30.61 -43.66
C ILE A 605 -12.61 -31.25 -45.00
N THR A 606 -13.42 -32.22 -45.44
CA THR A 606 -13.29 -32.86 -46.77
C THR A 606 -14.30 -32.35 -47.78
N THR A 607 -15.48 -31.96 -47.29
CA THR A 607 -16.60 -31.45 -48.10
C THR A 607 -17.32 -30.35 -47.33
N ILE A 608 -17.71 -29.26 -48.00
CA ILE A 608 -18.50 -28.19 -47.39
C ILE A 608 -19.65 -27.76 -48.29
N SER A 609 -20.84 -27.59 -47.69
CA SER A 609 -22.02 -27.02 -48.34
C SER A 609 -22.40 -25.72 -47.65
N ILE A 610 -22.28 -24.62 -48.38
CA ILE A 610 -22.58 -23.27 -47.92
C ILE A 610 -23.99 -22.89 -48.43
N PRO A 611 -24.95 -22.53 -47.56
CA PRO A 611 -26.35 -22.32 -47.93
C PRO A 611 -26.55 -21.04 -48.74
N ASP A 612 -27.69 -20.95 -49.44
CA ASP A 612 -28.04 -19.81 -50.30
C ASP A 612 -28.12 -18.47 -49.55
N SER A 613 -28.24 -18.51 -48.23
CA SER A 613 -28.31 -17.30 -47.39
C SER A 613 -26.99 -16.56 -47.24
N VAL A 614 -25.85 -17.23 -47.46
CA VAL A 614 -24.51 -16.67 -47.22
C VAL A 614 -24.15 -15.70 -48.34
N GLU A 615 -23.86 -14.45 -47.97
CA GLU A 615 -23.53 -13.36 -48.89
C GLU A 615 -22.04 -13.04 -48.93
N ASN A 616 -21.31 -13.31 -47.84
CA ASN A 616 -19.89 -12.97 -47.71
C ASN A 616 -19.11 -14.12 -47.05
N ILE A 617 -18.03 -14.56 -47.70
CA ILE A 617 -17.01 -15.45 -47.13
C ILE A 617 -15.70 -14.66 -47.10
N GLU A 618 -15.13 -14.46 -45.92
CA GLU A 618 -13.93 -13.64 -45.74
C GLU A 618 -12.62 -14.42 -45.90
N ASP A 619 -11.52 -13.68 -45.87
CA ASP A 619 -10.18 -14.21 -46.08
C ASP A 619 -9.85 -15.34 -45.11
N LYS A 620 -9.26 -16.39 -45.66
CA LYS A 620 -8.81 -17.58 -44.97
C LYS A 620 -9.90 -18.33 -44.20
N ALA A 621 -11.19 -18.06 -44.43
CA ALA A 621 -12.31 -18.67 -43.71
C ALA A 621 -12.25 -20.20 -43.61
N PHE A 622 -11.76 -20.87 -44.65
CA PHE A 622 -11.59 -22.33 -44.72
C PHE A 622 -10.15 -22.73 -45.09
N TYR A 623 -9.17 -21.86 -44.84
CA TYR A 623 -7.78 -22.10 -45.22
C TYR A 623 -7.15 -23.19 -44.35
N ASP A 624 -6.11 -23.84 -44.86
CA ASP A 624 -5.41 -24.97 -44.21
C ASP A 624 -6.32 -26.18 -43.94
N ASN A 625 -7.35 -26.36 -44.77
CA ASN A 625 -8.14 -27.60 -44.86
C ASN A 625 -7.62 -28.44 -46.02
N ASN A 626 -6.42 -29.02 -45.88
CA ASN A 626 -5.68 -29.63 -47.00
C ASN A 626 -6.36 -30.87 -47.61
N SER A 627 -7.39 -31.42 -46.96
CA SER A 627 -8.20 -32.54 -47.47
C SER A 627 -9.52 -32.11 -48.15
N LEU A 628 -9.75 -30.81 -48.34
CA LEU A 628 -11.01 -30.29 -48.90
C LEU A 628 -11.11 -30.58 -50.41
N LYS A 629 -11.97 -31.53 -50.78
CA LYS A 629 -12.16 -32.00 -52.16
C LYS A 629 -13.40 -31.42 -52.85
N SER A 630 -14.46 -31.12 -52.12
CA SER A 630 -15.73 -30.64 -52.67
C SER A 630 -16.25 -29.41 -51.93
N ILE A 631 -16.57 -28.35 -52.67
CA ILE A 631 -17.17 -27.11 -52.15
C ILE A 631 -18.46 -26.85 -52.92
N THR A 632 -19.58 -26.70 -52.22
CA THR A 632 -20.83 -26.19 -52.80
C THR A 632 -21.15 -24.83 -52.20
N ILE A 633 -21.28 -23.81 -53.03
CA ILE A 633 -21.61 -22.43 -52.62
C ILE A 633 -23.01 -22.08 -53.14
N GLY A 634 -23.88 -21.65 -52.22
CA GLY A 634 -25.26 -21.27 -52.50
C GLY A 634 -25.42 -20.02 -53.36
N ALA A 635 -26.65 -19.77 -53.82
CA ALA A 635 -26.97 -18.78 -54.84
C ALA A 635 -26.84 -17.31 -54.38
N GLY A 636 -26.86 -17.03 -53.07
CA GLY A 636 -26.82 -15.67 -52.53
C GLY A 636 -25.42 -15.08 -52.33
N ILE A 637 -24.34 -15.81 -52.66
CA ILE A 637 -22.97 -15.34 -52.46
C ILE A 637 -22.69 -14.08 -53.29
N LYS A 638 -22.14 -13.03 -52.65
CA LYS A 638 -21.77 -11.75 -53.28
C LYS A 638 -20.28 -11.51 -53.27
N ARG A 639 -19.57 -12.02 -52.25
CA ARG A 639 -18.11 -11.88 -52.12
C ARG A 639 -17.47 -13.15 -51.58
N ILE A 640 -16.35 -13.53 -52.18
CA ILE A 640 -15.47 -14.61 -51.71
C ILE A 640 -14.07 -14.01 -51.58
N GLY A 641 -13.57 -13.85 -50.36
CA GLY A 641 -12.17 -13.48 -50.10
C GLY A 641 -11.23 -14.68 -50.27
N ALA A 642 -9.98 -14.56 -49.83
CA ALA A 642 -8.94 -15.59 -49.95
C ALA A 642 -9.20 -16.83 -49.07
N ALA A 643 -10.37 -17.45 -49.23
CA ALA A 643 -11.03 -18.28 -48.25
C ALA A 643 -10.45 -19.70 -48.17
N PHE A 644 -9.90 -20.22 -49.26
CA PHE A 644 -9.46 -21.61 -49.37
C PHE A 644 -7.94 -21.71 -49.62
N SER A 645 -7.29 -22.77 -49.13
CA SER A 645 -5.89 -23.07 -49.43
C SER A 645 -5.73 -23.82 -50.76
N SER A 646 -4.50 -23.87 -51.27
CA SER A 646 -4.13 -24.66 -52.45
C SER A 646 -4.20 -26.16 -52.19
N SER A 647 -4.86 -26.87 -53.10
CA SER A 647 -5.05 -28.34 -53.06
C SER A 647 -4.85 -28.93 -54.47
N SER A 648 -4.36 -30.17 -54.57
CA SER A 648 -4.01 -30.79 -55.87
C SER A 648 -5.21 -31.00 -56.79
N ASP A 649 -6.37 -31.46 -56.28
CA ASP A 649 -7.61 -31.68 -57.03
C ASP A 649 -8.83 -31.24 -56.21
N ARG A 650 -9.66 -30.34 -56.74
CA ARG A 650 -10.87 -29.83 -56.05
C ARG A 650 -12.03 -29.56 -57.00
N VAL A 651 -13.24 -29.91 -56.58
CA VAL A 651 -14.47 -29.52 -57.27
C VAL A 651 -15.15 -28.41 -56.49
N CYS A 652 -15.51 -27.32 -57.17
CA CYS A 652 -16.26 -26.21 -56.60
C CYS A 652 -17.52 -25.97 -57.44
N THR A 653 -18.69 -26.16 -56.86
CA THR A 653 -19.98 -25.84 -57.48
C THR A 653 -20.52 -24.55 -56.89
N ILE A 654 -20.83 -23.57 -57.72
CA ILE A 654 -21.34 -22.26 -57.30
C ILE A 654 -22.68 -22.05 -57.97
N LYS A 655 -23.73 -21.83 -57.16
CA LYS A 655 -25.12 -21.68 -57.65
C LYS A 655 -25.49 -20.23 -57.98
N ALA A 656 -24.63 -19.26 -57.66
CA ALA A 656 -24.92 -17.85 -57.89
C ALA A 656 -24.96 -17.53 -59.38
N LYS A 657 -26.03 -16.85 -59.81
CA LYS A 657 -26.22 -16.43 -61.21
C LYS A 657 -25.27 -15.32 -61.62
N ILE A 658 -24.85 -14.48 -60.68
CA ILE A 658 -23.89 -13.39 -60.91
C ILE A 658 -22.57 -13.80 -60.26
N PRO A 659 -21.42 -13.68 -60.95
CA PRO A 659 -20.12 -13.97 -60.35
C PRO A 659 -19.88 -13.13 -59.10
N PRO A 660 -19.58 -13.73 -57.93
CA PRO A 660 -19.28 -12.96 -56.73
C PRO A 660 -17.92 -12.26 -56.86
N ASN A 661 -17.76 -11.15 -56.15
CA ASN A 661 -16.53 -10.38 -56.11
C ASN A 661 -15.41 -11.17 -55.42
N MET A 662 -14.29 -11.39 -56.10
CA MET A 662 -13.08 -12.06 -55.59
C MET A 662 -11.84 -11.62 -56.39
N THR A 663 -10.65 -11.88 -55.86
CA THR A 663 -9.34 -11.70 -56.52
C THR A 663 -8.78 -13.03 -57.05
N ALA A 664 -7.75 -12.97 -57.91
CA ALA A 664 -7.09 -14.17 -58.40
C ALA A 664 -6.50 -14.96 -57.23
N GLY A 665 -6.77 -16.27 -57.18
CA GLY A 665 -6.28 -17.14 -56.12
C GLY A 665 -7.22 -17.37 -54.91
N ASP A 666 -8.32 -16.63 -54.81
CA ASP A 666 -9.21 -16.70 -53.63
C ASP A 666 -9.92 -18.05 -53.44
N LEU A 667 -10.08 -18.83 -54.52
CA LEU A 667 -10.48 -20.23 -54.50
C LEU A 667 -9.28 -21.17 -54.33
N GLY A 668 -8.23 -20.73 -53.64
CA GLY A 668 -7.04 -21.50 -53.30
C GLY A 668 -6.20 -21.93 -54.50
N ASP A 669 -5.91 -21.04 -55.43
CA ASP A 669 -5.02 -21.32 -56.58
C ASP A 669 -3.98 -20.21 -56.74
N ASN A 670 -3.00 -20.17 -55.82
CA ASN A 670 -2.04 -19.07 -55.70
C ASN A 670 -0.66 -19.38 -56.28
N ASN A 671 -0.40 -20.61 -56.73
CA ASN A 671 0.93 -21.01 -57.19
C ASN A 671 1.07 -20.87 -58.71
N TYR A 672 1.82 -19.86 -59.15
CA TYR A 672 2.18 -19.62 -60.55
C TYR A 672 2.91 -20.81 -61.22
N TYR A 673 3.53 -21.69 -60.44
CA TYR A 673 4.37 -22.79 -60.93
C TYR A 673 3.70 -24.17 -60.89
N THR A 674 2.61 -24.33 -60.15
CA THR A 674 1.81 -25.57 -60.08
C THR A 674 0.34 -25.19 -60.11
N ARG A 675 -0.26 -25.13 -61.30
CA ARG A 675 -1.71 -24.88 -61.43
C ARG A 675 -2.46 -25.96 -60.64
N SER A 676 -3.26 -25.59 -59.65
CA SER A 676 -4.15 -26.56 -59.00
C SER A 676 -5.21 -27.06 -59.98
N ASN A 677 -5.58 -28.35 -59.91
CA ASN A 677 -6.66 -28.93 -60.73
C ASN A 677 -8.02 -28.63 -60.09
N ILE A 678 -8.34 -27.35 -59.90
CA ILE A 678 -9.70 -26.96 -59.51
C ILE A 678 -10.63 -27.04 -60.71
N ARG A 679 -11.80 -27.68 -60.57
CA ARG A 679 -12.91 -27.65 -61.52
C ARG A 679 -14.05 -26.85 -60.92
N ILE A 680 -14.46 -25.79 -61.60
CA ILE A 680 -15.49 -24.87 -61.14
C ILE A 680 -16.74 -25.10 -61.98
N TYR A 681 -17.86 -25.41 -61.34
CA TYR A 681 -19.15 -25.60 -61.98
C TYR A 681 -20.09 -24.46 -61.61
N VAL A 682 -20.65 -23.79 -62.63
CA VAL A 682 -21.58 -22.65 -62.48
C VAL A 682 -22.85 -22.92 -63.30
N PRO A 683 -23.98 -22.22 -63.09
CA PRO A 683 -25.16 -22.39 -63.90
C PRO A 683 -24.83 -22.16 -65.38
N GLN A 684 -25.29 -23.04 -66.28
CA GLN A 684 -25.00 -22.95 -67.71
C GLN A 684 -25.31 -21.57 -68.30
N GLU A 685 -26.38 -20.91 -67.85
CA GLU A 685 -26.77 -19.56 -68.28
C GLU A 685 -25.77 -18.47 -67.86
N SER A 686 -24.97 -18.72 -66.83
CA SER A 686 -24.00 -17.79 -66.25
C SER A 686 -22.56 -18.06 -66.73
N LEU A 687 -22.31 -19.14 -67.47
CA LEU A 687 -20.97 -19.58 -67.87
C LEU A 687 -20.15 -18.46 -68.53
N ARG A 688 -20.76 -17.71 -69.45
CA ARG A 688 -20.08 -16.62 -70.18
C ARG A 688 -19.65 -15.50 -69.23
N ILE A 689 -20.55 -15.02 -68.39
CA ILE A 689 -20.27 -13.89 -67.49
C ILE A 689 -19.25 -14.26 -66.41
N TYR A 690 -19.21 -15.52 -65.97
CA TYR A 690 -18.15 -16.01 -65.08
C TYR A 690 -16.78 -15.99 -65.75
N LYS A 691 -16.64 -16.42 -67.01
CA LYS A 691 -15.34 -16.41 -67.71
C LYS A 691 -14.82 -14.99 -67.99
N GLU A 692 -15.71 -14.02 -68.13
CA GLU A 692 -15.37 -12.62 -68.45
C GLU A 692 -15.16 -11.73 -67.22
N ALA A 693 -15.66 -12.14 -66.03
CA ALA A 693 -15.60 -11.35 -64.80
C ALA A 693 -14.17 -11.19 -64.24
N GLU A 694 -13.90 -10.00 -63.69
CA GLU A 694 -12.65 -9.71 -62.98
C GLU A 694 -12.47 -10.66 -61.77
N GLY A 695 -11.24 -11.10 -61.51
CA GLY A 695 -10.93 -12.18 -60.54
C GLY A 695 -11.20 -13.60 -61.07
N TRP A 696 -12.21 -13.78 -61.91
CA TRP A 696 -12.59 -15.08 -62.50
C TRP A 696 -11.84 -15.44 -63.78
N LYS A 697 -11.34 -14.45 -64.53
CA LYS A 697 -10.50 -14.66 -65.74
C LYS A 697 -9.34 -15.64 -65.51
N TYR A 698 -8.75 -15.61 -64.31
CA TYR A 698 -7.68 -16.54 -63.90
C TYR A 698 -8.11 -18.02 -63.93
N TYR A 699 -9.41 -18.30 -63.83
CA TYR A 699 -9.98 -19.64 -63.82
C TYR A 699 -10.73 -19.99 -65.12
N ALA A 700 -10.72 -19.14 -66.16
CA ALA A 700 -11.62 -19.26 -67.32
C ALA A 700 -11.62 -20.64 -68.02
N ASP A 701 -10.46 -21.30 -68.11
CA ASP A 701 -10.31 -22.64 -68.73
C ASP A 701 -10.77 -23.79 -67.83
N ARG A 702 -11.11 -23.50 -66.58
CA ARG A 702 -11.51 -24.45 -65.52
C ARG A 702 -12.96 -24.25 -65.06
N ILE A 703 -13.66 -23.30 -65.66
CA ILE A 703 -15.08 -23.05 -65.41
C ILE A 703 -15.90 -23.79 -66.47
N TYR A 704 -16.81 -24.62 -65.97
CA TYR A 704 -17.75 -25.44 -66.74
C TYR A 704 -19.18 -25.07 -66.33
N GLY A 705 -20.10 -25.12 -67.29
CA GLY A 705 -21.51 -25.01 -66.96
C GLY A 705 -22.08 -26.38 -66.60
N ILE A 706 -23.03 -26.39 -65.67
CA ILE A 706 -23.80 -27.58 -65.24
C ILE A 706 -25.30 -27.33 -65.38
#